data_AF-A0A1C5ZYT7-F1
#
_entry.id   AF-A0A1C5ZYT7-F1
#
_cell.length_a   1.000
_cell.length_b   1.000
_cell.length_c   1.000
_cell.angle_alpha   90.00
_cell.angle_beta   90.00
_cell.angle_gamma   90.00
#
_symmetry.space_group_name_H-M   'P 1'
#
loop_
_entity.id
_entity.type
_entity.pdbx_description
1 polymer ?
#
loop_
_entity_poly.entity_id
_entity_poly.type
_entity_poly.pdbx_seq_one_letter_code
_entity_poly.pdbx_strand_id
1 'polypeptide(L)'
;MKKLFIALFCVALPLSSMSFVHAQEKKETANTSIKEDVFNDGEYAYGDGFQDIAEANPYARVEGYTYQRNGNYILYNFKTTSLYKEPYGNVKAKLSPKIRYATKRYGNYFYVNTEKGSGWITTWDDNIQELEIEDISAQLKTTKTLDVYSVPIFDDRFETGTIPAGTYTISKRANYFAYVNNGKYKGWILTSYHDDGTVFSKQYATYLNTKRTLSQTSVNGVAIKQKLLPKISDPTRSGISMVPKYVTIHNTANASKGADAAAHANIQYERNVNRTAAWTSWHFQVDNKVIYQSLAMNEVGWHAGDGNDSGNASTIGIEICENADGNYAKAEKNAAYLTASILYENGLPYTAVKRHQDWSGKDCPYNMNHMKKGSMGWTKFKAMVKDEYTKLQLKLSTSSTSLPAGTTMTIKPMVSSKLTNKKVTWSSSNADIASVDANGTVLGIREGSVTITAKDAAGGKASCKVSVKPALLTLHTTSITMYRNKTMALNIVTAIQGTPVWKSSDTSVVSVNADGVLTAKKAGKALVFVTADGKNGIASVTVKDPTIKLNTASVTTYVGKTYTLKATVTPTASISWKSEQPSIAKIDAKGTITALKAGTTKISATANGVTATCSISVKKPIVTLNKTSVTLYEKGSVTLKATAYGKSQTVRWSSDNKAVAEVSSSGKITAKKAGTAYISASANDAKKTCKVVVVKPSLSLSKTSVAVNVKGSYTLTASVKGLSSKCVWKTKNSSIATVSSTGKITGKKAGTTTISVTANGITKTCKVSVKTPSLSLSKSKLSIYEKGSTTLTAKVSGASSKATWKSSNTKIASISSSGKLTAKKAGKVTITVSANGLKKTCVVTVKKHTPVSSIKLNTTILTLNKIRSFQLRAYISPSKATYKTVKWSSSNTKVATVTSKGKVYAKKAGTAYISATSSNGKKVRCKVRVY
;
A
#
# COMPACT_ATOMS: atom_id res chain seq x y z
N MET A 1 17.91 46.83 3.02
CA MET A 1 19.05 46.83 3.97
C MET A 1 18.55 46.36 5.35
N LYS A 2 19.45 46.12 6.31
CA LYS A 2 19.24 45.76 7.75
C LYS A 2 18.20 46.69 8.45
N LYS A 3 17.58 46.41 9.60
CA LYS A 3 17.66 45.38 10.71
C LYS A 3 16.23 45.34 11.38
N LEU A 4 15.77 44.57 12.38
CA LEU A 4 16.23 43.51 13.32
C LEU A 4 14.96 42.75 13.85
N PHE A 5 15.15 41.82 14.82
CA PHE A 5 14.17 41.11 15.68
C PHE A 5 13.45 39.90 15.04
N ILE A 6 13.68 38.62 15.40
CA ILE A 6 13.99 37.90 16.69
C ILE A 6 12.74 37.79 17.59
N ALA A 7 12.28 36.64 18.10
CA ALA A 7 12.49 35.19 17.85
C ALA A 7 11.29 34.43 18.52
N LEU A 8 11.15 33.09 18.71
CA LEU A 8 12.11 31.99 18.93
C LEU A 8 11.39 30.61 18.83
N PHE A 9 12.02 29.63 18.16
CA PHE A 9 11.93 28.14 18.35
C PHE A 9 10.58 27.38 18.10
N CYS A 10 10.57 26.11 17.62
CA CYS A 10 11.65 25.28 17.04
C CYS A 10 11.14 24.21 16.02
N VAL A 11 12.04 23.71 15.15
CA VAL A 11 11.77 22.85 13.96
C VAL A 11 13.05 22.04 13.57
N ALA A 12 13.07 20.86 12.92
CA ALA A 12 12.24 19.62 12.92
C ALA A 12 12.84 18.56 11.91
N LEU A 13 12.40 17.30 11.99
CA LEU A 13 12.45 16.27 10.90
C LEU A 13 13.88 15.70 10.54
N PRO A 14 14.21 15.21 9.29
CA PRO A 14 14.20 13.76 8.93
C PRO A 14 15.44 13.23 8.11
N LEU A 15 15.27 12.13 7.33
CA LEU A 15 16.14 11.53 6.25
C LEU A 15 17.26 10.53 6.72
N SER A 16 17.81 9.58 5.92
CA SER A 16 17.33 8.80 4.73
C SER A 16 18.30 7.65 4.32
N SER A 17 17.82 6.69 3.50
CA SER A 17 18.52 5.85 2.48
C SER A 17 19.62 4.80 2.80
N MET A 18 19.44 3.60 2.20
CA MET A 18 20.37 2.56 1.65
C MET A 18 21.87 2.93 1.45
N SER A 19 22.89 2.02 1.47
CA SER A 19 22.96 0.59 1.05
C SER A 19 24.17 -0.21 1.67
N PHE A 20 24.34 -1.50 1.29
CA PHE A 20 25.46 -2.46 1.58
C PHE A 20 26.90 -1.90 1.26
N VAL A 21 28.06 -2.40 1.73
CA VAL A 21 28.68 -3.77 1.63
C VAL A 21 29.93 -3.96 2.59
N HIS A 22 30.05 -5.14 3.24
CA HIS A 22 31.23 -5.91 3.77
C HIS A 22 32.39 -5.38 4.69
N ALA A 23 32.83 -6.32 5.57
CA ALA A 23 34.21 -6.71 5.99
C ALA A 23 34.90 -6.21 7.30
N GLN A 24 35.03 -7.16 8.26
CA GLN A 24 36.14 -7.42 9.23
C GLN A 24 36.60 -6.31 10.24
N GLU A 25 37.13 -6.62 11.45
CA GLU A 25 37.51 -7.92 12.07
C GLU A 25 37.21 -8.03 13.59
N LYS A 26 37.60 -9.17 14.19
CA LYS A 26 37.19 -9.79 15.48
C LYS A 26 37.69 -9.12 16.76
N LYS A 27 36.87 -9.19 17.82
CA LYS A 27 36.97 -10.14 18.97
C LYS A 27 35.59 -10.19 19.67
N GLU A 28 34.98 -11.36 19.91
CA GLU A 28 35.19 -12.26 21.07
C GLU A 28 35.02 -11.52 22.41
N THR A 29 34.07 -11.86 23.30
CA THR A 29 33.07 -12.95 23.34
C THR A 29 31.91 -12.53 24.27
N ALA A 30 30.69 -13.09 24.27
CA ALA A 30 30.11 -14.26 23.60
C ALA A 30 28.62 -14.02 23.18
N ASN A 31 27.83 -15.08 22.98
CA ASN A 31 26.49 -15.07 22.36
C ASN A 31 25.68 -16.32 22.85
N THR A 32 24.35 -16.43 22.83
CA THR A 32 23.23 -15.55 22.42
C THR A 32 21.95 -15.96 23.17
N SER A 33 20.89 -15.13 23.15
CA SER A 33 19.55 -15.50 23.62
C SER A 33 18.64 -16.13 22.54
N ILE A 34 17.79 -17.06 22.98
CA ILE A 34 16.39 -17.37 22.57
C ILE A 34 16.02 -17.27 21.08
N LYS A 35 15.53 -18.39 20.51
CA LYS A 35 14.64 -18.44 19.33
C LYS A 35 13.58 -19.55 19.47
N GLU A 36 12.44 -19.36 18.82
CA GLU A 36 11.37 -20.35 18.65
C GLU A 36 11.43 -21.05 17.28
N ASP A 37 10.60 -22.08 17.12
CA ASP A 37 10.13 -22.73 15.88
C ASP A 37 11.14 -23.27 14.85
N VAL A 38 11.40 -24.58 14.93
CA VAL A 38 11.53 -25.46 13.76
C VAL A 38 10.89 -26.84 14.07
N PHE A 39 9.83 -27.21 13.34
CA PHE A 39 9.52 -28.62 13.04
C PHE A 39 9.98 -28.85 11.59
N ASN A 40 10.76 -29.89 11.34
CA ASN A 40 11.39 -30.12 10.03
C ASN A 40 10.92 -31.43 9.40
N ASP A 41 10.56 -31.39 8.12
CA ASP A 41 10.24 -32.58 7.33
C ASP A 41 11.52 -33.38 6.98
N GLY A 42 11.34 -34.65 6.61
CA GLY A 42 12.41 -35.54 6.16
C GLY A 42 11.87 -36.60 5.19
N GLU A 43 12.13 -36.41 3.90
CA GLU A 43 11.64 -37.29 2.83
C GLU A 43 12.41 -38.62 2.68
N TYR A 44 11.82 -39.52 1.89
CA TYR A 44 12.47 -40.74 1.40
C TYR A 44 13.64 -40.44 0.45
N ALA A 45 14.74 -41.18 0.60
CA ALA A 45 15.76 -41.38 -0.43
C ALA A 45 16.25 -42.85 -0.43
N TYR A 46 16.93 -43.28 -1.49
CA TYR A 46 17.32 -44.67 -1.76
C TYR A 46 18.79 -44.74 -2.23
N GLY A 47 19.47 -45.86 -1.95
CA GLY A 47 20.84 -46.14 -2.40
C GLY A 47 21.94 -45.62 -1.46
N ASP A 48 23.17 -46.12 -1.49
CA ASP A 48 23.70 -47.34 -2.15
C ASP A 48 25.02 -47.76 -1.45
N GLY A 49 25.54 -48.96 -1.73
CA GLY A 49 26.92 -49.35 -1.39
C GLY A 49 27.09 -50.61 -0.53
N PHE A 50 27.64 -51.66 -1.14
CA PHE A 50 28.30 -52.78 -0.46
C PHE A 50 29.82 -52.55 -0.49
N GLN A 51 30.53 -52.91 0.58
CA GLN A 51 31.78 -53.70 0.65
C GLN A 51 32.13 -53.85 2.15
N ASP A 52 32.51 -55.02 2.71
CA ASP A 52 33.67 -55.91 2.45
C ASP A 52 35.01 -55.24 2.88
N ILE A 53 35.94 -55.84 3.65
CA ILE A 53 36.08 -57.17 4.27
C ILE A 53 36.83 -57.02 5.62
N ALA A 54 36.58 -57.86 6.62
CA ALA A 54 37.59 -58.30 7.59
C ALA A 54 37.19 -59.63 8.27
N GLU A 55 38.13 -60.58 8.38
CA GLU A 55 37.93 -61.91 8.97
C GLU A 55 38.50 -61.97 10.40
N ALA A 56 37.97 -62.87 11.26
CA ALA A 56 38.78 -63.90 11.95
C ALA A 56 37.99 -64.74 12.98
N ASN A 57 38.42 -66.00 13.10
CA ASN A 57 38.31 -66.94 14.23
C ASN A 57 36.91 -67.49 14.65
N PRO A 58 36.66 -68.82 14.53
CA PRO A 58 35.51 -69.50 15.12
C PRO A 58 35.70 -69.82 16.63
N TYR A 59 34.70 -70.45 17.25
CA TYR A 59 34.67 -70.96 18.64
C TYR A 59 34.53 -69.94 19.79
N ALA A 60 33.86 -68.80 19.58
CA ALA A 60 33.35 -67.97 20.68
C ALA A 60 31.85 -68.25 20.98
N ARG A 61 31.57 -69.11 21.97
CA ARG A 61 30.31 -69.03 22.73
C ARG A 61 30.52 -68.02 23.88
N VAL A 62 29.67 -67.00 24.00
CA VAL A 62 29.13 -66.43 25.27
C VAL A 62 28.32 -65.14 25.00
N GLU A 63 27.24 -64.98 25.76
CA GLU A 63 26.43 -63.78 26.06
C GLU A 63 25.97 -62.79 24.96
N GLY A 64 24.68 -62.89 24.64
CA GLY A 64 23.97 -62.03 23.70
C GLY A 64 23.70 -60.60 24.19
N TYR A 65 23.78 -59.67 23.23
CA TYR A 65 23.39 -58.27 23.38
C TYR A 65 21.87 -58.11 23.62
N THR A 66 21.51 -57.42 24.70
CA THR A 66 20.14 -57.28 25.18
C THR A 66 19.39 -56.08 24.58
N TYR A 67 18.44 -56.36 23.67
CA TYR A 67 17.46 -55.38 23.19
C TYR A 67 16.03 -55.82 23.52
N GLN A 68 15.19 -54.88 23.99
CA GLN A 68 13.77 -55.14 24.25
C GLN A 68 13.02 -55.29 22.91
N ARG A 69 12.44 -56.46 22.65
CA ARG A 69 11.62 -56.72 21.45
C ARG A 69 10.14 -56.71 21.83
N ASN A 70 9.33 -55.93 21.12
CA ASN A 70 7.87 -56.04 21.19
C ASN A 70 7.42 -57.20 20.29
N GLY A 71 6.49 -58.03 20.76
CA GLY A 71 6.02 -59.21 20.03
C GLY A 71 4.95 -59.97 20.80
N ASN A 72 4.18 -60.82 20.12
CA ASN A 72 3.14 -61.64 20.75
C ASN A 72 3.72 -63.03 21.05
N TYR A 73 4.13 -63.26 22.30
CA TYR A 73 4.70 -64.53 22.75
C TYR A 73 3.66 -65.30 23.58
N ILE A 74 3.54 -66.62 23.34
CA ILE A 74 2.86 -67.53 24.28
C ILE A 74 3.93 -68.24 25.11
N LEU A 75 3.68 -68.26 26.42
CA LEU A 75 4.56 -68.86 27.42
C LEU A 75 3.71 -69.82 28.25
N TYR A 76 4.19 -71.05 28.47
CA TYR A 76 3.57 -71.96 29.44
C TYR A 76 4.48 -72.07 30.65
N ASN A 77 4.00 -71.66 31.83
CA ASN A 77 4.71 -71.95 33.09
C ASN A 77 4.16 -73.25 33.71
N PHE A 78 4.97 -74.31 33.70
CA PHE A 78 4.60 -75.67 34.13
C PHE A 78 4.47 -75.80 35.65
N LYS A 79 5.26 -75.02 36.39
CA LYS A 79 5.25 -74.94 37.85
C LYS A 79 5.06 -73.49 38.30
N THR A 80 4.94 -73.28 39.61
CA THR A 80 4.80 -71.96 40.21
C THR A 80 6.05 -71.10 39.96
N THR A 81 5.93 -70.03 39.17
CA THR A 81 7.06 -69.15 38.80
C THR A 81 7.02 -67.79 39.51
N SER A 82 8.13 -67.07 39.45
CA SER A 82 8.29 -65.71 39.97
C SER A 82 7.82 -64.66 38.96
N LEU A 83 6.90 -63.78 39.38
CA LEU A 83 6.67 -62.50 38.71
C LEU A 83 7.63 -61.48 39.30
N TYR A 84 8.46 -60.85 38.49
CA TYR A 84 9.41 -59.79 38.85
C TYR A 84 8.86 -58.41 38.50
N LYS A 85 9.28 -57.36 39.20
CA LYS A 85 8.91 -55.97 38.85
C LYS A 85 9.55 -55.52 37.53
N GLU A 86 10.82 -55.84 37.35
CA GLU A 86 11.67 -55.58 36.18
C GLU A 86 12.62 -56.77 35.95
N PRO A 87 13.28 -56.90 34.77
CA PRO A 87 14.26 -57.96 34.54
C PRO A 87 15.39 -57.89 35.56
N TYR A 88 15.78 -59.04 36.12
CA TYR A 88 16.77 -59.16 37.22
C TYR A 88 16.42 -58.44 38.55
N GLY A 89 15.25 -57.80 38.65
CA GLY A 89 14.83 -57.09 39.86
C GLY A 89 14.16 -57.99 40.91
N ASN A 90 13.50 -57.36 41.88
CA ASN A 90 12.85 -58.07 42.99
C ASN A 90 11.56 -58.81 42.57
N VAL A 91 11.31 -59.95 43.20
CA VAL A 91 10.06 -60.73 43.04
C VAL A 91 8.88 -59.91 43.57
N LYS A 92 7.89 -59.69 42.70
CA LYS A 92 6.62 -59.01 42.96
C LYS A 92 5.55 -59.97 43.50
N ALA A 93 5.50 -61.19 42.95
CA ALA A 93 4.53 -62.22 43.34
C ALA A 93 5.01 -63.62 42.88
N LYS A 94 4.36 -64.67 43.40
CA LYS A 94 4.39 -66.01 42.78
C LYS A 94 3.13 -66.23 41.94
N LEU A 95 3.27 -66.92 40.82
CA LEU A 95 2.22 -67.19 39.84
C LEU A 95 2.00 -68.69 39.70
N SER A 96 0.75 -69.13 39.73
CA SER A 96 0.37 -70.54 39.52
C SER A 96 0.69 -71.02 38.10
N PRO A 97 0.81 -72.35 37.88
CA PRO A 97 0.94 -72.97 36.56
C PRO A 97 -0.17 -72.50 35.61
N LYS A 98 0.21 -71.92 34.47
CA LYS A 98 -0.74 -71.44 33.44
C LYS A 98 -0.02 -71.09 32.14
N ILE A 99 -0.78 -71.04 31.04
CA ILE A 99 -0.38 -70.27 29.86
C ILE A 99 -0.56 -68.77 30.12
N ARG A 100 0.44 -67.98 29.72
CA ARG A 100 0.49 -66.52 29.84
C ARG A 100 0.94 -65.92 28.51
N TYR A 101 0.36 -64.77 28.18
CA TYR A 101 0.67 -64.01 26.97
C TYR A 101 1.62 -62.87 27.33
N ALA A 102 2.78 -62.83 26.68
CA ALA A 102 3.72 -61.73 26.83
C ALA A 102 3.73 -60.83 25.60
N THR A 103 3.85 -59.53 25.83
CA THR A 103 3.85 -58.49 24.78
C THR A 103 5.24 -57.96 24.45
N LYS A 104 6.23 -58.28 25.31
CA LYS A 104 7.63 -57.85 25.19
C LYS A 104 8.58 -58.94 25.70
N ARG A 105 9.76 -59.05 25.10
CA ARG A 105 10.88 -59.89 25.55
C ARG A 105 12.14 -59.03 25.77
N TYR A 106 12.92 -59.34 26.80
CA TYR A 106 14.22 -58.75 27.11
C TYR A 106 15.16 -59.84 27.62
N GLY A 107 16.08 -60.29 26.76
CA GLY A 107 16.83 -61.53 27.01
C GLY A 107 15.86 -62.72 27.17
N ASN A 108 15.93 -63.40 28.31
CA ASN A 108 15.02 -64.48 28.70
C ASN A 108 13.86 -64.04 29.61
N TYR A 109 13.72 -62.74 29.86
CA TYR A 109 12.58 -62.18 30.58
C TYR A 109 11.48 -61.77 29.61
N PHE A 110 10.23 -62.02 29.99
CA PHE A 110 9.05 -61.73 29.18
C PHE A 110 7.99 -60.96 29.98
N TYR A 111 7.47 -59.87 29.41
CA TYR A 111 6.51 -59.00 30.09
C TYR A 111 5.08 -59.50 29.94
N VAL A 112 4.48 -59.94 31.04
CA VAL A 112 3.13 -60.51 31.13
C VAL A 112 2.19 -59.63 31.94
N ASN A 113 0.92 -59.62 31.54
CA ASN A 113 -0.19 -59.11 32.36
C ASN A 113 -0.82 -60.30 33.11
N THR A 114 -1.01 -60.17 34.42
CA THR A 114 -1.51 -61.29 35.26
C THR A 114 -2.54 -60.84 36.29
N GLU A 115 -3.21 -61.82 36.87
CA GLU A 115 -4.09 -61.74 38.04
C GLU A 115 -3.41 -61.19 39.32
N LYS A 116 -2.07 -61.09 39.35
CA LYS A 116 -1.27 -60.40 40.38
C LYS A 116 -0.65 -59.08 39.86
N GLY A 117 -1.23 -58.53 38.80
CA GLY A 117 -0.77 -57.36 38.08
C GLY A 117 0.31 -57.67 37.04
N SER A 118 0.76 -56.66 36.31
CA SER A 118 1.78 -56.80 35.26
C SER A 118 3.20 -56.87 35.81
N GLY A 119 4.11 -57.51 35.08
CA GLY A 119 5.52 -57.65 35.44
C GLY A 119 6.24 -58.61 34.48
N TRP A 120 7.43 -59.06 34.86
CA TRP A 120 8.26 -59.94 34.03
C TRP A 120 8.31 -61.36 34.60
N ILE A 121 8.31 -62.37 33.73
CA ILE A 121 8.60 -63.78 34.08
C ILE A 121 9.84 -64.26 33.30
N THR A 122 10.54 -65.28 33.78
CA THR A 122 11.86 -65.68 33.24
C THR A 122 11.89 -67.14 32.81
N THR A 123 12.50 -67.45 31.67
CA THR A 123 12.74 -68.85 31.24
C THR A 123 13.99 -69.48 31.85
N TRP A 124 14.73 -68.75 32.70
CA TRP A 124 15.88 -69.30 33.44
C TRP A 124 15.48 -70.29 34.56
N ASP A 125 14.21 -70.27 35.01
CA ASP A 125 13.73 -71.13 36.09
C ASP A 125 13.55 -72.61 35.64
N ASP A 126 13.80 -72.96 34.37
CA ASP A 126 13.35 -74.17 33.61
C ASP A 126 11.82 -74.45 33.66
N ASN A 127 11.08 -73.68 34.45
CA ASN A 127 9.65 -73.82 34.67
C ASN A 127 8.80 -73.13 33.59
N ILE A 128 9.39 -72.55 32.54
CA ILE A 128 8.67 -71.82 31.48
C ILE A 128 9.21 -72.15 30.09
N GLN A 129 8.34 -72.61 29.18
CA GLN A 129 8.64 -72.79 27.75
C GLN A 129 8.01 -71.68 26.90
N GLU A 130 8.74 -71.22 25.89
CA GLU A 130 8.28 -70.31 24.83
C GLU A 130 7.74 -71.10 23.63
N LEU A 131 6.62 -70.64 23.07
CA LEU A 131 5.99 -71.24 21.90
C LEU A 131 5.97 -70.22 20.75
N GLU A 132 6.69 -70.52 19.67
CA GLU A 132 6.67 -69.75 18.43
C GLU A 132 5.31 -69.88 17.73
N ILE A 133 4.81 -68.80 17.13
CA ILE A 133 3.46 -68.76 16.51
C ILE A 133 3.45 -68.06 15.15
N GLU A 134 2.84 -68.71 14.16
CA GLU A 134 2.59 -68.15 12.83
C GLU A 134 1.09 -67.87 12.59
N ASP A 135 0.78 -66.62 12.27
CA ASP A 135 -0.57 -66.15 11.89
C ASP A 135 -0.89 -66.46 10.41
N ILE A 136 -1.05 -67.76 10.10
CA ILE A 136 -1.45 -68.26 8.77
C ILE A 136 -2.88 -68.80 8.84
N SER A 137 -3.80 -68.21 8.06
CA SER A 137 -5.13 -68.78 7.84
C SER A 137 -5.10 -69.84 6.74
N ALA A 138 -5.52 -71.06 7.07
CA ALA A 138 -5.54 -72.19 6.14
C ALA A 138 -6.82 -73.03 6.33
N GLN A 139 -7.11 -73.89 5.37
CA GLN A 139 -8.01 -75.02 5.60
C GLN A 139 -7.21 -76.30 5.79
N LEU A 140 -7.64 -77.08 6.78
CA LEU A 140 -7.15 -78.41 7.09
C LEU A 140 -8.27 -79.40 6.83
N LYS A 141 -8.02 -80.43 6.01
CA LYS A 141 -8.90 -81.58 5.88
C LYS A 141 -8.44 -82.67 6.85
N THR A 142 -9.35 -83.12 7.71
CA THR A 142 -9.18 -84.30 8.57
C THR A 142 -9.92 -85.50 7.96
N THR A 143 -9.35 -86.71 8.10
CA THR A 143 -9.95 -87.97 7.59
C THR A 143 -10.38 -88.93 8.71
N LYS A 144 -10.09 -88.57 9.96
CA LYS A 144 -10.64 -89.16 11.20
C LYS A 144 -10.99 -88.04 12.18
N THR A 145 -11.69 -88.39 13.25
CA THR A 145 -11.83 -87.54 14.43
C THR A 145 -10.46 -87.21 15.03
N LEU A 146 -10.28 -85.98 15.52
CA LEU A 146 -9.09 -85.53 16.24
C LEU A 146 -9.50 -84.77 17.52
N ASP A 147 -8.63 -84.78 18.52
CA ASP A 147 -8.88 -84.20 19.83
C ASP A 147 -8.54 -82.71 19.85
N VAL A 148 -9.29 -81.94 20.65
CA VAL A 148 -9.24 -80.48 20.70
C VAL A 148 -8.79 -80.04 22.09
N TYR A 149 -7.60 -79.46 22.16
CA TYR A 149 -6.99 -78.99 23.39
C TYR A 149 -7.27 -77.50 23.60
N SER A 150 -7.49 -77.07 24.85
CA SER A 150 -7.61 -75.65 25.19
C SER A 150 -6.30 -74.87 24.98
N VAL A 151 -5.16 -75.57 24.92
CA VAL A 151 -3.79 -75.05 24.79
C VAL A 151 -2.96 -75.89 23.81
N PRO A 152 -1.90 -75.35 23.17
CA PRO A 152 -1.08 -76.06 22.20
C PRO A 152 0.03 -76.91 22.86
N ILE A 153 -0.32 -77.79 23.79
CA ILE A 153 0.63 -78.69 24.46
C ILE A 153 -0.06 -79.99 24.89
N PHE A 154 0.73 -81.07 25.00
CA PHE A 154 0.29 -82.38 25.45
C PHE A 154 0.13 -82.42 26.98
N ASP A 155 -1.10 -82.27 27.45
CA ASP A 155 -1.47 -82.34 28.86
C ASP A 155 -2.96 -82.74 28.91
N ASP A 156 -3.26 -83.92 29.47
CA ASP A 156 -4.58 -84.57 29.47
C ASP A 156 -5.66 -83.72 30.16
N ARG A 157 -5.25 -82.94 31.17
CA ARG A 157 -6.09 -82.00 31.91
C ARG A 157 -6.61 -80.82 31.07
N PHE A 158 -6.19 -80.70 29.81
CA PHE A 158 -6.52 -79.59 28.92
C PHE A 158 -7.25 -80.00 27.64
N GLU A 159 -7.58 -81.27 27.45
CA GLU A 159 -8.53 -81.69 26.40
C GLU A 159 -9.90 -81.04 26.65
N THR A 160 -10.61 -80.68 25.58
CA THR A 160 -11.90 -79.96 25.63
C THR A 160 -12.98 -80.57 24.73
N GLY A 161 -12.78 -81.80 24.28
CA GLY A 161 -13.63 -82.53 23.33
C GLY A 161 -12.94 -82.72 21.98
N THR A 162 -13.70 -83.10 20.95
CA THR A 162 -13.15 -83.55 19.66
C THR A 162 -13.77 -82.83 18.45
N ILE A 163 -13.07 -82.87 17.32
CA ILE A 163 -13.60 -82.54 15.98
C ILE A 163 -13.72 -83.81 15.12
N PRO A 164 -14.86 -84.10 14.49
CA PRO A 164 -15.00 -85.23 13.57
C PRO A 164 -14.20 -85.02 12.26
N ALA A 165 -14.08 -86.07 11.44
CA ALA A 165 -13.49 -85.96 10.09
C ALA A 165 -14.21 -84.91 9.23
N GLY A 166 -13.48 -83.95 8.64
CA GLY A 166 -14.06 -82.86 7.86
C GLY A 166 -13.05 -81.80 7.43
N THR A 167 -13.53 -80.71 6.82
CA THR A 167 -12.67 -79.56 6.46
C THR A 167 -12.88 -78.42 7.46
N TYR A 168 -11.79 -77.98 8.10
CA TYR A 168 -11.80 -76.94 9.12
C TYR A 168 -10.97 -75.73 8.69
N THR A 169 -11.51 -74.54 8.93
CA THR A 169 -10.70 -73.31 8.90
C THR A 169 -9.86 -73.25 10.17
N ILE A 170 -8.55 -73.19 10.00
CA ILE A 170 -7.57 -73.01 11.07
C ILE A 170 -6.89 -71.64 10.93
N SER A 171 -6.52 -71.07 12.07
CA SER A 171 -5.60 -69.95 12.21
C SER A 171 -4.49 -70.36 13.18
N LYS A 172 -3.50 -69.49 13.41
CA LYS A 172 -2.47 -69.57 14.47
C LYS A 172 -1.87 -70.95 14.71
N ARG A 173 -0.66 -71.16 14.20
CA ARG A 173 0.09 -72.40 14.39
C ARG A 173 1.15 -72.21 15.45
N ALA A 174 1.14 -73.04 16.48
CA ALA A 174 2.34 -73.35 17.26
C ALA A 174 3.10 -74.50 16.56
N ASN A 175 4.35 -74.78 16.96
CA ASN A 175 5.27 -75.69 16.24
C ASN A 175 4.69 -77.07 15.86
N TYR A 176 3.72 -77.59 16.62
CA TYR A 176 3.02 -78.85 16.33
C TYR A 176 1.49 -78.75 16.24
N PHE A 177 0.90 -77.62 16.65
CA PHE A 177 -0.55 -77.46 16.83
C PHE A 177 -1.14 -76.33 15.98
N ALA A 178 -2.34 -76.50 15.44
CA ALA A 178 -3.10 -75.46 14.74
C ALA A 178 -4.38 -75.09 15.50
N TYR A 179 -4.76 -73.82 15.54
CA TYR A 179 -5.98 -73.37 16.22
C TYR A 179 -7.20 -73.43 15.29
N VAL A 180 -8.09 -74.40 15.53
CA VAL A 180 -9.44 -74.44 14.94
C VAL A 180 -10.28 -73.34 15.57
N ASN A 181 -10.91 -72.52 14.72
CA ASN A 181 -11.83 -71.48 15.15
C ASN A 181 -12.98 -71.37 14.14
N ASN A 182 -13.90 -72.33 14.21
CA ASN A 182 -14.98 -72.49 13.23
C ASN A 182 -16.33 -72.72 13.93
N GLY A 183 -16.94 -71.63 14.42
CA GLY A 183 -18.28 -71.60 15.00
C GLY A 183 -18.43 -72.49 16.23
N LYS A 184 -18.83 -73.75 16.01
CA LYS A 184 -19.07 -74.77 17.05
C LYS A 184 -17.78 -75.31 17.68
N TYR A 185 -16.65 -75.27 16.97
CA TYR A 185 -15.38 -75.85 17.42
C TYR A 185 -14.30 -74.77 17.56
N LYS A 186 -13.63 -74.75 18.72
CA LYS A 186 -12.68 -73.71 19.11
C LYS A 186 -11.59 -74.26 20.05
N GLY A 187 -10.38 -74.44 19.54
CA GLY A 187 -9.25 -74.99 20.29
C GLY A 187 -8.10 -75.44 19.39
N TRP A 188 -7.06 -75.99 19.99
CA TRP A 188 -5.84 -76.44 19.30
C TRP A 188 -5.94 -77.92 18.93
N ILE A 189 -5.47 -78.28 17.74
CA ILE A 189 -5.39 -79.66 17.26
C ILE A 189 -3.95 -80.00 16.82
N LEU A 190 -3.51 -81.23 17.05
CA LEU A 190 -2.17 -81.70 16.68
C LEU A 190 -2.04 -81.90 15.15
N THR A 191 -0.85 -81.62 14.61
CA THR A 191 -0.57 -81.71 13.16
C THR A 191 0.78 -82.35 12.77
N SER A 192 1.62 -82.73 13.73
CA SER A 192 2.97 -83.30 13.49
C SER A 192 3.41 -84.26 14.62
N TYR A 193 4.65 -84.78 14.55
CA TYR A 193 5.13 -86.04 15.17
C TYR A 193 6.34 -85.83 16.09
N HIS A 194 6.60 -86.77 17.00
CA HIS A 194 7.74 -86.81 17.91
C HIS A 194 8.71 -87.97 17.60
N ASP A 195 10.00 -87.79 17.90
CA ASP A 195 11.06 -88.74 17.56
C ASP A 195 10.99 -90.10 18.31
N ASP A 196 10.09 -90.24 19.30
CA ASP A 196 9.94 -91.44 20.14
C ASP A 196 9.13 -92.60 19.52
N GLY A 197 8.53 -92.39 18.34
CA GLY A 197 7.77 -93.42 17.63
C GLY A 197 6.27 -93.49 17.98
N THR A 198 5.75 -92.65 18.87
CA THR A 198 4.31 -92.65 19.22
C THR A 198 3.46 -91.97 18.13
N VAL A 199 2.47 -92.69 17.58
CA VAL A 199 1.81 -92.31 16.30
C VAL A 199 0.39 -91.77 16.48
N PHE A 200 0.22 -90.44 16.42
CA PHE A 200 -1.10 -89.83 16.18
C PHE A 200 -1.07 -88.64 15.19
N SER A 201 -2.23 -88.34 14.61
CA SER A 201 -2.56 -87.26 13.65
C SER A 201 -1.93 -87.27 12.24
N LYS A 202 -0.63 -87.56 12.04
CA LYS A 202 0.09 -87.22 10.78
C LYS A 202 -0.42 -87.90 9.49
N GLN A 203 -1.11 -89.05 9.60
CA GLN A 203 -1.75 -89.74 8.47
C GLN A 203 -3.14 -89.17 8.13
N TYR A 204 -3.75 -88.41 9.05
CA TYR A 204 -5.17 -88.05 9.00
C TYR A 204 -5.45 -86.56 8.76
N ALA A 205 -4.44 -85.70 8.71
CA ALA A 205 -4.59 -84.26 8.53
C ALA A 205 -3.81 -83.75 7.29
N THR A 206 -4.42 -82.89 6.47
CA THR A 206 -3.79 -82.35 5.25
C THR A 206 -4.19 -80.89 5.00
N TYR A 207 -3.22 -80.02 4.74
CA TYR A 207 -3.46 -78.62 4.39
C TYR A 207 -4.00 -78.51 2.94
N LEU A 208 -5.19 -77.93 2.78
CA LEU A 208 -5.85 -77.79 1.47
C LEU A 208 -5.40 -76.54 0.68
N ASN A 209 -4.97 -75.49 1.38
CA ASN A 209 -4.73 -74.17 0.77
C ASN A 209 -3.30 -73.95 0.25
N THR A 210 -2.41 -74.93 0.40
CA THR A 210 -1.02 -74.83 -0.09
C THR A 210 -0.90 -75.36 -1.51
N LYS A 211 -0.10 -74.68 -2.33
CA LYS A 211 0.06 -75.04 -3.75
C LYS A 211 0.91 -76.28 -3.90
N ARG A 212 0.42 -77.26 -4.67
CA ARG A 212 1.20 -78.46 -5.05
C ARG A 212 2.20 -78.17 -6.17
N THR A 213 1.83 -77.29 -7.10
CA THR A 213 2.62 -76.92 -8.28
C THR A 213 2.46 -75.43 -8.53
N LEU A 214 3.34 -74.84 -9.33
CA LEU A 214 3.13 -73.48 -9.83
C LEU A 214 1.88 -73.44 -10.74
N SER A 215 1.21 -72.30 -10.73
CA SER A 215 0.16 -71.93 -11.69
C SER A 215 0.75 -71.46 -13.03
N GLN A 216 2.00 -71.01 -13.00
CA GLN A 216 2.77 -70.66 -14.18
C GLN A 216 3.33 -71.91 -14.89
N THR A 217 3.02 -72.04 -16.18
CA THR A 217 3.54 -73.10 -17.07
C THR A 217 4.89 -72.74 -17.71
N SER A 218 5.31 -71.48 -17.61
CA SER A 218 6.67 -71.02 -17.91
C SER A 218 7.00 -69.79 -17.07
N VAL A 219 8.28 -69.56 -16.81
CA VAL A 219 8.77 -68.32 -16.16
C VAL A 219 9.74 -67.61 -17.09
N ASN A 220 9.40 -66.36 -17.44
CA ASN A 220 10.13 -65.55 -18.43
C ASN A 220 10.48 -66.31 -19.74
N GLY A 221 9.50 -67.07 -20.27
CA GLY A 221 9.63 -67.86 -21.50
C GLY A 221 10.27 -69.24 -21.35
N VAL A 222 10.76 -69.60 -20.15
CA VAL A 222 11.35 -70.92 -19.87
C VAL A 222 10.27 -71.86 -19.35
N ALA A 223 10.00 -72.94 -20.09
CA ALA A 223 8.93 -73.89 -19.77
C ALA A 223 9.18 -74.62 -18.44
N ILE A 224 8.14 -74.74 -17.63
CA ILE A 224 8.12 -75.56 -16.41
C ILE A 224 7.39 -76.87 -16.75
N LYS A 225 8.13 -77.97 -16.73
CA LYS A 225 7.61 -79.33 -16.92
C LYS A 225 7.44 -80.02 -15.57
N GLN A 226 6.46 -80.92 -15.47
CA GLN A 226 6.25 -81.72 -14.27
C GLN A 226 6.72 -83.16 -14.52
N LYS A 227 7.61 -83.67 -13.67
CA LYS A 227 7.97 -85.10 -13.58
C LYS A 227 7.93 -85.49 -12.10
N LEU A 228 6.74 -85.34 -11.51
CA LEU A 228 6.53 -85.56 -10.08
C LEU A 228 6.80 -87.02 -9.70
N LEU A 229 7.57 -87.25 -8.64
CA LEU A 229 7.87 -88.59 -8.13
C LEU A 229 6.58 -89.34 -7.78
N PRO A 230 6.38 -90.61 -8.19
CA PRO A 230 5.20 -91.39 -7.79
C PRO A 230 5.20 -91.67 -6.27
N LYS A 231 4.01 -91.76 -5.67
CA LYS A 231 3.87 -92.03 -4.22
C LYS A 231 3.95 -93.54 -3.96
N ILE A 232 5.13 -93.99 -3.55
CA ILE A 232 5.45 -95.36 -3.16
C ILE A 232 6.23 -95.34 -1.83
N SER A 233 6.45 -96.52 -1.22
CA SER A 233 7.14 -96.65 0.07
C SER A 233 8.67 -96.53 -0.08
N ASP A 234 9.16 -95.34 -0.41
CA ASP A 234 10.58 -95.02 -0.62
C ASP A 234 10.96 -93.68 0.06
N PRO A 235 12.12 -93.56 0.74
CA PRO A 235 12.48 -92.34 1.46
C PRO A 235 12.73 -91.13 0.54
N THR A 236 12.98 -91.31 -0.76
CA THR A 236 13.17 -90.19 -1.71
C THR A 236 11.95 -89.28 -1.75
N ARG A 237 10.73 -89.82 -1.59
CA ARG A 237 9.49 -89.03 -1.52
C ARG A 237 8.82 -89.14 -0.15
N SER A 238 9.05 -88.15 0.70
CA SER A 238 8.55 -88.12 2.08
C SER A 238 7.01 -88.26 2.22
N GLY A 239 6.23 -87.68 1.29
CA GLY A 239 4.78 -87.56 1.44
C GLY A 239 4.31 -86.65 2.59
N ILE A 240 5.22 -86.01 3.31
CA ILE A 240 4.93 -85.16 4.48
C ILE A 240 4.48 -83.79 3.98
N SER A 241 3.31 -83.31 4.39
CA SER A 241 2.82 -81.99 3.97
C SER A 241 3.60 -80.85 4.63
N MET A 242 4.01 -79.89 3.80
CA MET A 242 4.75 -78.68 4.15
C MET A 242 3.90 -77.44 3.89
N VAL A 243 4.08 -76.39 4.69
CA VAL A 243 3.76 -75.01 4.30
C VAL A 243 5.09 -74.32 4.01
N PRO A 244 5.36 -73.91 2.76
CA PRO A 244 6.59 -73.18 2.44
C PRO A 244 6.69 -71.90 3.26
N LYS A 245 7.80 -71.74 3.99
CA LYS A 245 8.25 -70.49 4.61
C LYS A 245 9.36 -69.83 3.77
N TYR A 246 10.18 -70.64 3.09
CA TYR A 246 11.35 -70.20 2.33
C TYR A 246 11.49 -70.90 0.97
N VAL A 247 12.38 -70.35 0.14
CA VAL A 247 12.95 -71.02 -1.04
C VAL A 247 14.46 -71.10 -0.86
N THR A 248 15.04 -72.28 -1.04
CA THR A 248 16.47 -72.55 -0.82
C THR A 248 17.14 -72.93 -2.13
N ILE A 249 18.27 -72.27 -2.39
CA ILE A 249 19.02 -72.37 -3.64
C ILE A 249 20.21 -73.31 -3.46
N HIS A 250 20.39 -74.20 -4.43
CA HIS A 250 21.44 -75.20 -4.49
C HIS A 250 22.13 -75.20 -5.87
N ASN A 251 23.29 -75.85 -5.97
CA ASN A 251 23.92 -76.20 -7.24
C ASN A 251 24.11 -77.73 -7.31
N THR A 252 23.94 -78.32 -8.50
CA THR A 252 23.91 -79.78 -8.66
C THR A 252 25.25 -80.48 -8.41
N ALA A 253 26.36 -79.74 -8.25
CA ALA A 253 27.73 -80.23 -8.11
C ALA A 253 28.18 -81.18 -9.24
N ASN A 254 27.58 -81.03 -10.43
CA ASN A 254 27.73 -81.96 -11.55
C ASN A 254 27.91 -81.19 -12.87
N ALA A 255 29.17 -81.01 -13.26
CA ALA A 255 29.56 -80.33 -14.49
C ALA A 255 29.60 -81.25 -15.74
N SER A 256 29.26 -82.53 -15.60
CA SER A 256 29.26 -83.50 -16.71
C SER A 256 28.39 -83.04 -17.88
N LYS A 257 28.82 -83.27 -19.13
CA LYS A 257 28.00 -82.97 -20.31
C LYS A 257 26.69 -83.77 -20.27
N GLY A 258 25.58 -83.12 -20.59
CA GLY A 258 24.26 -83.72 -20.52
C GLY A 258 23.65 -83.83 -19.12
N ALA A 259 24.31 -83.34 -18.06
CA ALA A 259 23.75 -83.27 -16.71
C ALA A 259 22.75 -82.09 -16.55
N ASP A 260 21.79 -81.98 -17.46
CA ASP A 260 20.81 -80.88 -17.50
C ASP A 260 19.63 -81.10 -16.53
N ALA A 261 18.59 -80.25 -16.58
CA ALA A 261 17.46 -80.36 -15.67
C ALA A 261 16.58 -81.58 -15.95
N ALA A 262 16.54 -82.07 -17.21
CA ALA A 262 15.85 -83.30 -17.55
C ALA A 262 16.59 -84.52 -17.00
N ALA A 263 17.92 -84.56 -17.13
CA ALA A 263 18.76 -85.62 -16.56
C ALA A 263 18.61 -85.70 -15.02
N HIS A 264 18.69 -84.56 -14.32
CA HIS A 264 18.51 -84.55 -12.86
C HIS A 264 17.09 -84.94 -12.42
N ALA A 265 16.04 -84.56 -13.17
CA ALA A 265 14.68 -85.01 -12.91
C ALA A 265 14.47 -86.51 -13.22
N ASN A 266 15.17 -87.05 -14.22
CA ASN A 266 15.18 -88.49 -14.52
C ASN A 266 15.83 -89.28 -13.37
N ILE A 267 17.02 -88.88 -12.94
CA ILE A 267 17.77 -89.54 -11.85
C ILE A 267 16.95 -89.59 -10.55
N GLN A 268 16.29 -88.47 -10.16
CA GLN A 268 15.46 -88.45 -8.95
C GLN A 268 14.22 -89.36 -9.09
N TYR A 269 13.61 -89.41 -10.27
CA TYR A 269 12.48 -90.29 -10.58
C TYR A 269 12.87 -91.78 -10.56
N GLU A 270 13.99 -92.12 -11.19
CA GLU A 270 14.51 -93.48 -11.32
C GLU A 270 14.96 -94.06 -9.98
N ARG A 271 15.64 -93.27 -9.13
CA ARG A 271 15.97 -93.67 -7.75
C ARG A 271 14.73 -94.01 -6.94
N ASN A 272 13.70 -93.16 -7.02
CA ASN A 272 12.43 -93.36 -6.34
C ASN A 272 11.74 -94.65 -6.81
N VAL A 273 11.54 -94.86 -8.13
CA VAL A 273 10.83 -96.07 -8.62
C VAL A 273 11.61 -97.36 -8.44
N ASN A 274 12.94 -97.33 -8.57
CA ASN A 274 13.80 -98.51 -8.42
C ASN A 274 14.18 -98.78 -6.96
N ARG A 275 13.73 -97.95 -6.01
CA ARG A 275 13.99 -98.07 -4.56
C ARG A 275 15.47 -98.07 -4.19
N THR A 276 16.33 -97.46 -5.01
CA THR A 276 17.78 -97.36 -4.79
C THR A 276 18.11 -96.18 -3.88
N ALA A 277 17.49 -96.22 -2.70
CA ALA A 277 17.28 -95.10 -1.79
C ALA A 277 18.53 -94.26 -1.48
N ALA A 278 18.40 -92.96 -1.70
CA ALA A 278 19.18 -91.94 -0.99
C ALA A 278 18.19 -91.02 -0.27
N TRP A 279 18.53 -90.56 0.94
CA TRP A 279 17.75 -89.57 1.68
C TRP A 279 18.00 -88.17 1.10
N THR A 280 17.73 -88.00 -0.19
CA THR A 280 18.05 -86.77 -0.94
C THR A 280 17.04 -86.49 -2.05
N SER A 281 16.27 -85.42 -1.92
CA SER A 281 15.23 -85.03 -2.89
C SER A 281 14.87 -83.54 -2.79
N TRP A 282 14.51 -82.96 -3.93
CA TRP A 282 14.35 -81.51 -4.09
C TRP A 282 13.26 -81.19 -5.12
N HIS A 283 12.66 -80.00 -5.02
CA HIS A 283 11.42 -79.67 -5.71
C HIS A 283 11.60 -79.32 -7.19
N PHE A 284 12.64 -78.56 -7.53
CA PHE A 284 12.87 -78.09 -8.90
C PHE A 284 14.30 -78.28 -9.38
N GLN A 285 14.46 -78.53 -10.67
CA GLN A 285 15.72 -78.53 -11.41
C GLN A 285 15.69 -77.44 -12.48
N VAL A 286 16.78 -76.69 -12.64
CA VAL A 286 16.84 -75.53 -13.55
C VAL A 286 18.12 -75.52 -14.36
N ASP A 287 17.99 -75.60 -15.68
CA ASP A 287 19.06 -75.34 -16.64
C ASP A 287 18.77 -74.07 -17.48
N ASN A 288 19.54 -73.82 -18.54
CA ASN A 288 19.38 -72.63 -19.38
C ASN A 288 18.18 -72.66 -20.35
N LYS A 289 17.59 -73.84 -20.59
CA LYS A 289 16.55 -74.16 -21.59
C LYS A 289 15.20 -74.47 -20.95
N VAL A 290 15.18 -75.19 -19.82
CA VAL A 290 13.95 -75.76 -19.22
C VAL A 290 14.04 -75.85 -17.69
N ILE A 291 12.87 -75.95 -17.06
CA ILE A 291 12.71 -76.22 -15.63
C ILE A 291 11.90 -77.50 -15.47
N TYR A 292 12.31 -78.38 -14.56
CA TYR A 292 11.51 -79.53 -14.11
C TYR A 292 11.06 -79.36 -12.66
N GLN A 293 9.87 -79.87 -12.34
CA GLN A 293 9.37 -80.04 -10.97
C GLN A 293 9.26 -81.53 -10.64
N SER A 294 9.94 -81.99 -9.59
CA SER A 294 9.95 -83.40 -9.14
C SER A 294 9.20 -83.63 -7.82
N LEU A 295 9.17 -82.67 -6.90
CA LEU A 295 8.32 -82.74 -5.69
C LEU A 295 7.25 -81.67 -5.69
N ALA A 296 6.12 -81.95 -5.04
CA ALA A 296 5.07 -80.96 -4.83
C ALA A 296 5.57 -79.87 -3.87
N MET A 297 5.32 -78.60 -4.18
CA MET A 297 5.82 -77.46 -3.38
C MET A 297 5.32 -77.46 -1.93
N ASN A 298 4.21 -78.14 -1.65
CA ASN A 298 3.64 -78.31 -0.31
C ASN A 298 3.95 -79.68 0.32
N GLU A 299 5.10 -80.26 -0.04
CA GLU A 299 5.59 -81.55 0.43
C GLU A 299 7.08 -81.42 0.82
N VAL A 300 7.52 -82.09 1.89
CA VAL A 300 8.92 -82.05 2.35
C VAL A 300 9.84 -82.75 1.36
N GLY A 301 10.94 -82.08 0.99
CA GLY A 301 12.05 -82.66 0.24
C GLY A 301 13.30 -82.73 1.11
N TRP A 302 14.10 -83.76 0.94
CA TRP A 302 15.35 -83.96 1.68
C TRP A 302 16.52 -83.27 0.96
N HIS A 303 16.63 -81.94 1.06
CA HIS A 303 17.70 -81.18 0.38
C HIS A 303 18.52 -80.29 1.31
N ALA A 304 17.97 -79.82 2.44
CA ALA A 304 18.67 -78.96 3.39
C ALA A 304 19.76 -79.70 4.19
N GLY A 305 19.64 -81.02 4.36
CA GLY A 305 20.68 -81.87 4.98
C GLY A 305 21.06 -81.43 6.40
N ASP A 306 20.06 -81.02 7.18
CA ASP A 306 20.15 -80.12 8.33
C ASP A 306 19.77 -80.78 9.67
N GLY A 307 19.66 -82.11 9.72
CA GLY A 307 19.39 -82.86 10.95
C GLY A 307 18.02 -82.52 11.55
N ASN A 308 18.04 -81.86 12.71
CA ASN A 308 16.83 -81.47 13.45
C ASN A 308 16.35 -80.04 13.13
N ASP A 309 17.04 -79.30 12.26
CA ASP A 309 16.62 -77.97 11.83
C ASP A 309 15.41 -78.00 10.88
N SER A 310 14.74 -76.85 10.76
CA SER A 310 13.45 -76.75 10.06
C SER A 310 13.53 -76.56 8.55
N GLY A 311 14.71 -76.63 7.92
CA GLY A 311 14.90 -76.35 6.50
C GLY A 311 14.15 -77.35 5.63
N ASN A 312 14.49 -78.63 5.69
CA ASN A 312 13.76 -79.70 4.98
C ASN A 312 12.23 -79.60 5.21
N ALA A 313 11.82 -79.26 6.43
CA ALA A 313 10.43 -79.15 6.85
C ALA A 313 9.70 -77.86 6.40
N SER A 314 10.39 -76.85 5.87
CA SER A 314 9.81 -75.52 5.59
C SER A 314 10.28 -74.81 4.31
N THR A 315 11.24 -75.35 3.56
CA THR A 315 11.74 -74.73 2.33
C THR A 315 11.50 -75.55 1.07
N ILE A 316 11.20 -74.85 -0.03
CA ILE A 316 11.23 -75.41 -1.39
C ILE A 316 12.68 -75.38 -1.89
N GLY A 317 13.22 -76.51 -2.36
CA GLY A 317 14.57 -76.63 -2.92
C GLY A 317 14.63 -76.45 -4.43
N ILE A 318 15.56 -75.60 -4.89
CA ILE A 318 15.86 -75.38 -6.31
C ILE A 318 17.32 -75.75 -6.59
N GLU A 319 17.53 -76.78 -7.40
CA GLU A 319 18.83 -77.16 -7.93
C GLU A 319 19.11 -76.44 -9.25
N ILE A 320 20.25 -75.75 -9.34
CA ILE A 320 20.73 -75.09 -10.55
C ILE A 320 21.79 -75.98 -11.21
N CYS A 321 21.54 -76.40 -12.45
CA CYS A 321 22.38 -77.34 -13.18
C CYS A 321 23.69 -76.68 -13.68
N GLU A 322 24.80 -77.40 -13.50
CA GLU A 322 26.17 -76.94 -13.79
C GLU A 322 26.80 -77.52 -15.05
N ASN A 323 26.05 -78.30 -15.85
CA ASN A 323 26.57 -79.07 -16.97
C ASN A 323 27.37 -78.22 -17.98
N ALA A 324 28.54 -78.70 -18.38
CA ALA A 324 29.50 -77.95 -19.20
C ALA A 324 29.04 -77.65 -20.65
N ASP A 325 27.97 -78.31 -21.12
CA ASP A 325 27.28 -78.01 -22.38
C ASP A 325 26.05 -77.08 -22.20
N GLY A 326 25.77 -76.66 -20.97
CA GLY A 326 24.76 -75.68 -20.60
C GLY A 326 25.30 -74.26 -20.50
N ASN A 327 24.40 -73.30 -20.24
CA ASN A 327 24.77 -71.91 -19.95
C ASN A 327 24.42 -71.58 -18.50
N TYR A 328 25.37 -71.80 -17.59
CA TYR A 328 25.16 -71.62 -16.15
C TYR A 328 24.65 -70.21 -15.78
N ALA A 329 25.18 -69.15 -16.42
CA ALA A 329 24.72 -67.77 -16.21
C ALA A 329 23.24 -67.53 -16.59
N LYS A 330 22.70 -68.34 -17.52
CA LYS A 330 21.28 -68.35 -17.89
C LYS A 330 20.48 -69.30 -16.99
N ALA A 331 21.05 -70.41 -16.51
CA ALA A 331 20.43 -71.28 -15.52
C ALA A 331 20.17 -70.54 -14.20
N GLU A 332 21.15 -69.80 -13.66
CA GLU A 332 20.94 -68.95 -12.47
C GLU A 332 19.85 -67.88 -12.70
N LYS A 333 19.84 -67.23 -13.87
CA LYS A 333 18.78 -66.26 -14.22
C LYS A 333 17.40 -66.94 -14.24
N ASN A 334 17.30 -68.12 -14.83
CA ASN A 334 16.08 -68.93 -14.85
C ASN A 334 15.62 -69.29 -13.44
N ALA A 335 16.56 -69.65 -12.56
CA ALA A 335 16.28 -69.94 -11.16
C ALA A 335 15.84 -68.68 -10.38
N ALA A 336 16.34 -67.49 -10.72
CA ALA A 336 15.86 -66.24 -10.12
C ALA A 336 14.40 -65.93 -10.53
N TYR A 337 14.03 -66.06 -11.82
CA TYR A 337 12.64 -65.93 -12.27
C TYR A 337 11.71 -66.98 -11.62
N LEU A 338 12.19 -68.21 -11.46
CA LEU A 338 11.47 -69.30 -10.79
C LEU A 338 11.29 -69.01 -9.28
N THR A 339 12.34 -68.56 -8.60
CA THR A 339 12.32 -68.20 -7.17
C THR A 339 11.33 -67.08 -6.92
N ALA A 340 11.40 -65.98 -7.68
CA ALA A 340 10.44 -64.87 -7.61
C ALA A 340 8.99 -65.34 -7.80
N SER A 341 8.78 -66.27 -8.73
CA SER A 341 7.46 -66.86 -9.02
C SER A 341 6.95 -67.74 -7.88
N ILE A 342 7.80 -68.59 -7.29
CA ILE A 342 7.44 -69.45 -6.15
C ILE A 342 7.08 -68.60 -4.92
N LEU A 343 7.86 -67.55 -4.64
CA LEU A 343 7.57 -66.63 -3.53
C LEU A 343 6.24 -65.92 -3.75
N TYR A 344 6.04 -65.31 -4.92
CA TYR A 344 4.79 -64.62 -5.26
C TYR A 344 3.59 -65.55 -5.21
N GLU A 345 3.72 -66.77 -5.72
CA GLU A 345 2.63 -67.74 -5.76
C GLU A 345 2.23 -68.33 -4.40
N ASN A 346 3.13 -68.36 -3.43
CA ASN A 346 2.86 -68.80 -2.06
C ASN A 346 2.61 -67.62 -1.09
N GLY A 347 2.69 -66.37 -1.57
CA GLY A 347 2.50 -65.16 -0.74
C GLY A 347 3.68 -64.85 0.20
N LEU A 348 4.85 -65.41 -0.08
CA LEU A 348 6.07 -65.20 0.71
C LEU A 348 6.79 -63.91 0.28
N PRO A 349 7.40 -63.16 1.22
CA PRO A 349 8.17 -61.96 0.87
C PRO A 349 9.41 -62.33 0.05
N TYR A 350 9.87 -61.43 -0.83
CA TYR A 350 11.06 -61.66 -1.66
C TYR A 350 12.35 -61.92 -0.85
N THR A 351 12.35 -61.61 0.45
CA THR A 351 13.44 -61.85 1.41
C THR A 351 13.50 -63.29 1.92
N ALA A 352 12.48 -64.11 1.68
CA ALA A 352 12.42 -65.51 2.12
C ALA A 352 13.24 -66.47 1.23
N VAL A 353 14.46 -66.05 0.86
CA VAL A 353 15.38 -66.80 0.00
C VAL A 353 16.64 -67.12 0.76
N LYS A 354 17.00 -68.40 0.77
CA LYS A 354 18.06 -69.01 1.57
C LYS A 354 19.07 -69.73 0.67
N ARG A 355 20.32 -69.82 1.11
CA ARG A 355 21.31 -70.77 0.60
C ARG A 355 21.15 -72.10 1.33
N HIS A 356 21.60 -73.20 0.74
CA HIS A 356 21.77 -74.45 1.48
C HIS A 356 22.66 -74.25 2.73
N GLN A 357 23.74 -73.46 2.57
CA GLN A 357 24.64 -73.05 3.66
C GLN A 357 23.95 -72.33 4.83
N ASP A 358 22.82 -71.66 4.59
CA ASP A 358 22.06 -70.94 5.63
C ASP A 358 21.20 -71.90 6.50
N TRP A 359 21.37 -73.22 6.32
CA TRP A 359 20.78 -74.31 7.11
C TRP A 359 21.89 -75.21 7.70
N SER A 360 22.49 -76.09 6.91
CA SER A 360 23.43 -77.13 7.37
C SER A 360 24.91 -76.70 7.39
N GLY A 361 25.22 -75.43 7.10
CA GLY A 361 26.59 -74.93 6.98
C GLY A 361 27.37 -75.45 5.76
N LYS A 362 26.88 -76.46 5.03
CA LYS A 362 27.47 -76.97 3.79
C LYS A 362 27.61 -75.83 2.78
N ASP A 363 28.80 -75.67 2.20
CA ASP A 363 29.09 -74.63 1.22
C ASP A 363 28.38 -74.86 -0.13
N CYS A 364 27.13 -74.43 -0.17
CA CYS A 364 26.22 -74.55 -1.31
C CYS A 364 25.20 -73.39 -1.24
N PRO A 365 24.85 -72.70 -2.34
CA PRO A 365 25.29 -72.91 -3.72
C PRO A 365 26.72 -72.41 -3.95
N TYR A 366 27.64 -73.35 -4.21
CA TYR A 366 29.09 -73.14 -4.23
C TYR A 366 29.51 -72.08 -5.25
N ASN A 367 28.91 -72.11 -6.45
CA ASN A 367 29.27 -71.18 -7.52
C ASN A 367 28.87 -69.73 -7.22
N MET A 368 27.77 -69.52 -6.49
CA MET A 368 27.31 -68.20 -6.05
C MET A 368 28.04 -67.69 -4.81
N ASN A 369 28.49 -68.59 -3.92
CA ASN A 369 29.32 -68.25 -2.77
C ASN A 369 30.74 -67.86 -3.21
N HIS A 370 31.33 -68.59 -4.16
CA HIS A 370 32.72 -68.39 -4.61
C HIS A 370 32.86 -67.56 -5.89
N MET A 371 31.80 -66.87 -6.33
CA MET A 371 31.80 -66.01 -7.53
C MET A 371 32.41 -66.69 -8.78
N LYS A 372 32.16 -68.00 -8.96
CA LYS A 372 32.82 -68.78 -10.03
C LYS A 372 32.45 -68.24 -11.42
N LYS A 373 33.35 -68.42 -12.40
CA LYS A 373 33.25 -67.86 -13.75
C LYS A 373 31.90 -68.16 -14.42
N GLY A 374 31.03 -67.15 -14.50
CA GLY A 374 29.69 -67.24 -15.07
C GLY A 374 28.55 -67.11 -14.05
N SER A 375 28.82 -67.20 -12.74
CA SER A 375 27.84 -66.85 -11.70
C SER A 375 27.62 -65.34 -11.62
N MET A 376 26.40 -64.93 -11.25
CA MET A 376 26.09 -63.57 -10.82
C MET A 376 26.43 -63.29 -9.35
N GLY A 377 26.57 -64.35 -8.53
CA GLY A 377 26.80 -64.24 -7.08
C GLY A 377 25.53 -64.00 -6.25
N TRP A 378 25.58 -64.39 -4.98
CA TRP A 378 24.41 -64.42 -4.08
C TRP A 378 23.69 -63.06 -3.95
N THR A 379 24.43 -61.95 -3.87
CA THR A 379 23.85 -60.61 -3.73
C THR A 379 23.07 -60.19 -4.99
N LYS A 380 23.61 -60.45 -6.19
CA LYS A 380 22.92 -60.12 -7.45
C LYS A 380 21.74 -61.06 -7.71
N PHE A 381 21.85 -62.32 -7.31
CA PHE A 381 20.73 -63.27 -7.36
C PHE A 381 19.54 -62.77 -6.52
N LYS A 382 19.76 -62.43 -5.24
CA LYS A 382 18.71 -61.85 -4.38
C LYS A 382 18.14 -60.54 -4.92
N ALA A 383 18.96 -59.67 -5.50
CA ALA A 383 18.51 -58.44 -6.13
C ALA A 383 17.60 -58.70 -7.34
N MET A 384 17.96 -59.66 -8.20
CA MET A 384 17.14 -60.09 -9.33
C MET A 384 15.82 -60.73 -8.88
N VAL A 385 15.82 -61.53 -7.82
CA VAL A 385 14.59 -62.08 -7.23
C VAL A 385 13.67 -60.98 -6.69
N LYS A 386 14.21 -59.96 -6.00
CA LYS A 386 13.43 -58.77 -5.55
C LYS A 386 12.78 -58.05 -6.73
N ASP A 387 13.55 -57.80 -7.78
CA ASP A 387 13.10 -57.07 -8.98
C ASP A 387 11.98 -57.83 -9.71
N GLU A 388 12.19 -59.11 -10.01
CA GLU A 388 11.17 -59.95 -10.68
C GLU A 388 9.94 -60.19 -9.80
N TYR A 389 10.09 -60.38 -8.48
CA TYR A 389 8.95 -60.43 -7.55
C TYR A 389 8.14 -59.14 -7.58
N THR A 390 8.80 -57.98 -7.67
CA THR A 390 8.15 -56.66 -7.76
C THR A 390 7.43 -56.47 -9.10
N LYS A 391 7.94 -57.05 -10.19
CA LYS A 391 7.29 -57.07 -11.52
C LYS A 391 6.08 -58.00 -11.60
N LEU A 392 5.97 -59.01 -10.73
CA LEU A 392 4.81 -59.90 -10.66
C LEU A 392 3.61 -59.27 -9.92
N GLN A 393 3.85 -58.32 -9.02
CA GLN A 393 2.82 -57.72 -8.14
C GLN A 393 1.62 -57.13 -8.91
N LEU A 394 0.44 -57.69 -8.62
CA LEU A 394 -0.86 -57.09 -8.91
C LEU A 394 -0.96 -55.69 -8.29
N LYS A 395 -1.44 -54.72 -9.08
CA LYS A 395 -1.73 -53.35 -8.64
C LYS A 395 -3.14 -52.96 -9.08
N LEU A 396 -3.70 -51.89 -8.50
CA LEU A 396 -4.99 -51.33 -8.91
C LEU A 396 -4.81 -49.92 -9.47
N SER A 397 -5.72 -49.48 -10.35
CA SER A 397 -5.71 -48.13 -10.93
C SER A 397 -5.85 -47.00 -9.92
N THR A 398 -6.29 -47.29 -8.69
CA THR A 398 -6.19 -46.40 -7.53
C THR A 398 -6.22 -47.20 -6.23
N SER A 399 -5.57 -46.66 -5.18
CA SER A 399 -5.63 -47.17 -3.80
C SER A 399 -6.81 -46.60 -3.00
N SER A 400 -7.45 -45.51 -3.45
CA SER A 400 -8.68 -45.00 -2.85
C SER A 400 -9.56 -44.21 -3.83
N THR A 401 -10.87 -44.14 -3.56
CA THR A 401 -11.85 -43.45 -4.42
C THR A 401 -13.16 -43.16 -3.67
N SER A 402 -14.05 -42.37 -4.25
CA SER A 402 -15.41 -42.16 -3.72
C SER A 402 -16.46 -41.98 -4.81
N LEU A 403 -17.68 -42.45 -4.55
CA LEU A 403 -18.83 -42.35 -5.45
C LEU A 403 -20.15 -42.12 -4.69
N PRO A 404 -21.17 -41.46 -5.27
CA PRO A 404 -22.51 -41.42 -4.68
C PRO A 404 -23.19 -42.80 -4.63
N ALA A 405 -24.04 -43.02 -3.64
CA ALA A 405 -24.96 -44.15 -3.61
C ALA A 405 -25.89 -44.13 -4.85
N GLY A 406 -26.18 -45.31 -5.41
CA GLY A 406 -26.89 -45.48 -6.67
C GLY A 406 -26.03 -45.32 -7.93
N THR A 407 -24.70 -45.13 -7.81
CA THR A 407 -23.78 -44.95 -8.96
C THR A 407 -22.69 -46.02 -9.02
N THR A 408 -22.09 -46.20 -10.19
CA THR A 408 -21.03 -47.19 -10.44
C THR A 408 -19.69 -46.56 -10.86
N MET A 409 -18.58 -47.28 -10.62
CA MET A 409 -17.26 -46.95 -11.16
C MET A 409 -16.39 -48.21 -11.32
N THR A 410 -15.53 -48.27 -12.33
CA THR A 410 -14.67 -49.45 -12.56
C THR A 410 -13.24 -49.22 -12.06
N ILE A 411 -12.79 -50.06 -11.12
CA ILE A 411 -11.40 -50.12 -10.68
C ILE A 411 -10.66 -51.12 -11.57
N LYS A 412 -9.63 -50.69 -12.30
CA LYS A 412 -8.92 -51.55 -13.26
C LYS A 412 -7.76 -52.29 -12.57
N PRO A 413 -7.61 -53.61 -12.76
CA PRO A 413 -6.49 -54.36 -12.22
C PRO A 413 -5.30 -54.33 -13.19
N MET A 414 -4.15 -53.92 -12.69
CA MET A 414 -2.88 -53.98 -13.41
C MET A 414 -2.20 -55.32 -13.08
N VAL A 415 -2.53 -56.34 -13.86
CA VAL A 415 -1.95 -57.68 -13.78
C VAL A 415 -0.62 -57.72 -14.53
N SER A 416 0.40 -58.37 -13.97
CA SER A 416 1.70 -58.48 -14.65
C SER A 416 1.59 -59.22 -15.99
N SER A 417 2.25 -58.68 -17.01
CA SER A 417 2.31 -59.30 -18.34
C SER A 417 3.04 -60.65 -18.35
N LYS A 418 3.90 -60.89 -17.34
CA LYS A 418 4.68 -62.12 -17.14
C LYS A 418 3.85 -63.32 -16.68
N LEU A 419 2.70 -63.10 -16.02
CA LEU A 419 1.85 -64.19 -15.54
C LEU A 419 1.15 -64.88 -16.72
N THR A 420 1.23 -66.22 -16.79
CA THR A 420 0.56 -67.01 -17.83
C THR A 420 -0.97 -67.00 -17.67
N ASN A 421 -1.47 -67.03 -16.43
CA ASN A 421 -2.88 -66.88 -16.09
C ASN A 421 -3.15 -65.49 -15.53
N LYS A 422 -3.88 -64.67 -16.30
CA LYS A 422 -4.19 -63.26 -15.97
C LYS A 422 -5.58 -63.06 -15.36
N LYS A 423 -6.27 -64.14 -14.97
CA LYS A 423 -7.60 -64.05 -14.34
C LYS A 423 -7.49 -63.34 -12.98
N VAL A 424 -8.41 -62.39 -12.77
CA VAL A 424 -8.60 -61.68 -11.50
C VAL A 424 -9.93 -62.09 -10.89
N THR A 425 -10.00 -62.07 -9.58
CA THR A 425 -11.21 -62.26 -8.76
C THR A 425 -11.35 -61.08 -7.81
N TRP A 426 -12.59 -60.67 -7.52
CA TRP A 426 -12.90 -59.47 -6.76
C TRP A 426 -13.72 -59.78 -5.51
N SER A 427 -13.56 -58.96 -4.47
CA SER A 427 -14.41 -58.97 -3.28
C SER A 427 -14.55 -57.58 -2.67
N SER A 428 -15.65 -57.37 -1.93
CA SER A 428 -15.86 -56.19 -1.08
C SER A 428 -15.79 -56.61 0.39
N SER A 429 -15.25 -55.74 1.25
CA SER A 429 -15.28 -55.96 2.71
C SER A 429 -16.68 -55.81 3.32
N ASN A 430 -17.63 -55.17 2.62
CA ASN A 430 -19.04 -55.13 2.98
C ASN A 430 -19.90 -54.84 1.73
N ALA A 431 -20.55 -55.88 1.20
CA ALA A 431 -21.37 -55.77 -0.02
C ALA A 431 -22.57 -54.84 0.15
N ASP A 432 -23.11 -54.67 1.36
CA ASP A 432 -24.27 -53.82 1.65
C ASP A 432 -23.96 -52.32 1.59
N ILE A 433 -22.68 -51.93 1.57
CA ILE A 433 -22.24 -50.54 1.43
C ILE A 433 -21.80 -50.30 -0.02
N ALA A 434 -20.96 -51.18 -0.57
CA ALA A 434 -20.71 -51.25 -2.00
C ALA A 434 -20.37 -52.68 -2.44
N SER A 435 -21.00 -53.13 -3.53
CA SER A 435 -20.69 -54.40 -4.20
C SER A 435 -19.67 -54.21 -5.32
N VAL A 436 -19.08 -55.30 -5.82
CA VAL A 436 -18.15 -55.29 -6.96
C VAL A 436 -18.39 -56.52 -7.84
N ASP A 437 -18.37 -56.34 -9.17
CA ASP A 437 -18.57 -57.40 -10.15
C ASP A 437 -17.26 -58.12 -10.57
N ALA A 438 -17.37 -59.08 -11.48
CA ALA A 438 -16.21 -59.81 -12.02
C ALA A 438 -15.23 -58.92 -12.84
N ASN A 439 -15.67 -57.76 -13.31
CA ASN A 439 -14.89 -56.83 -14.12
C ASN A 439 -14.18 -55.75 -13.29
N GLY A 440 -14.47 -55.66 -11.98
CA GLY A 440 -13.98 -54.61 -11.09
C GLY A 440 -14.88 -53.36 -11.05
N THR A 441 -16.10 -53.45 -11.57
CA THR A 441 -17.12 -52.41 -11.48
C THR A 441 -17.78 -52.46 -10.12
N VAL A 442 -17.60 -51.39 -9.35
CA VAL A 442 -18.11 -51.16 -8.01
C VAL A 442 -19.42 -50.39 -8.09
N LEU A 443 -20.45 -50.82 -7.36
CA LEU A 443 -21.73 -50.12 -7.18
C LEU A 443 -21.82 -49.59 -5.74
N GLY A 444 -21.97 -48.28 -5.57
CA GLY A 444 -22.24 -47.68 -4.27
C GLY A 444 -23.72 -47.87 -3.89
N ILE A 445 -24.00 -48.46 -2.72
CA ILE A 445 -25.36 -48.85 -2.31
C ILE A 445 -25.91 -47.93 -1.21
N ARG A 446 -25.14 -47.67 -0.16
CA ARG A 446 -25.47 -46.70 0.90
C ARG A 446 -24.21 -46.02 1.43
N GLU A 447 -24.36 -44.88 2.12
CA GLU A 447 -23.23 -44.15 2.69
C GLU A 447 -22.37 -45.03 3.61
N GLY A 448 -21.05 -44.88 3.49
CA GLY A 448 -20.08 -45.63 4.29
C GLY A 448 -18.69 -45.69 3.64
N SER A 449 -17.88 -46.66 4.06
CA SER A 449 -16.60 -46.97 3.42
C SER A 449 -16.29 -48.46 3.48
N VAL A 450 -15.69 -48.99 2.41
CA VAL A 450 -15.30 -50.39 2.26
C VAL A 450 -13.92 -50.52 1.61
N THR A 451 -13.32 -51.70 1.74
CA THR A 451 -12.15 -52.08 0.97
C THR A 451 -12.56 -53.06 -0.12
N ILE A 452 -12.38 -52.66 -1.38
CA ILE A 452 -12.49 -53.54 -2.55
C ILE A 452 -11.14 -54.20 -2.77
N THR A 453 -11.11 -55.52 -2.90
CA THR A 453 -9.87 -56.30 -3.06
C THR A 453 -9.91 -57.08 -4.36
N ALA A 454 -8.86 -56.94 -5.18
CA ALA A 454 -8.57 -57.83 -6.29
C ALA A 454 -7.57 -58.91 -5.85
N LYS A 455 -7.74 -60.12 -6.37
CA LYS A 455 -6.80 -61.24 -6.24
C LYS A 455 -6.58 -61.90 -7.60
N ASP A 456 -5.32 -62.06 -8.01
CA ASP A 456 -4.97 -62.75 -9.26
C ASP A 456 -4.92 -64.29 -9.09
N ALA A 457 -4.80 -65.00 -10.21
CA ALA A 457 -4.70 -66.46 -10.24
C ALA A 457 -3.39 -67.00 -9.60
N ALA A 458 -2.33 -66.21 -9.59
CA ALA A 458 -1.09 -66.53 -8.89
C ALA A 458 -1.24 -66.39 -7.36
N GLY A 459 -2.26 -65.68 -6.87
CA GLY A 459 -2.59 -65.55 -5.45
C GLY A 459 -2.29 -64.18 -4.85
N GLY A 460 -1.62 -63.30 -5.60
CA GLY A 460 -1.31 -61.94 -5.20
C GLY A 460 -2.57 -61.09 -5.05
N LYS A 461 -2.49 -60.07 -4.21
CA LYS A 461 -3.63 -59.24 -3.79
C LYS A 461 -3.31 -57.76 -3.91
N ALA A 462 -4.29 -56.96 -4.32
CA ALA A 462 -4.24 -55.50 -4.26
C ALA A 462 -5.60 -54.96 -3.80
N SER A 463 -5.62 -53.82 -3.10
CA SER A 463 -6.84 -53.30 -2.47
C SER A 463 -7.02 -51.79 -2.66
N CYS A 464 -8.27 -51.36 -2.65
CA CYS A 464 -8.69 -49.98 -2.83
C CYS A 464 -9.75 -49.60 -1.79
N LYS A 465 -9.57 -48.48 -1.10
CA LYS A 465 -10.55 -47.94 -0.14
C LYS A 465 -11.59 -47.08 -0.84
N VAL A 466 -12.83 -47.53 -0.87
CA VAL A 466 -13.97 -46.82 -1.44
C VAL A 466 -14.72 -46.09 -0.33
N SER A 467 -15.13 -44.84 -0.55
CA SER A 467 -16.13 -44.14 0.28
C SER A 467 -17.39 -43.88 -0.53
N VAL A 468 -18.51 -44.44 -0.10
CA VAL A 468 -19.82 -44.15 -0.69
C VAL A 468 -20.40 -42.91 -0.01
N LYS A 469 -20.84 -41.94 -0.81
CA LYS A 469 -21.50 -40.71 -0.34
C LYS A 469 -23.03 -40.83 -0.48
N PRO A 470 -23.83 -40.02 0.22
CA PRO A 470 -25.28 -39.99 0.02
C PRO A 470 -25.67 -39.77 -1.44
N ALA A 471 -26.79 -40.37 -1.86
CA ALA A 471 -27.39 -40.06 -3.15
C ALA A 471 -27.94 -38.62 -3.11
N LEU A 472 -27.76 -37.86 -4.19
CA LEU A 472 -28.15 -36.45 -4.26
C LEU A 472 -29.45 -36.22 -5.04
N LEU A 473 -30.27 -35.27 -4.59
CA LEU A 473 -31.37 -34.69 -5.37
C LEU A 473 -30.85 -33.51 -6.19
N THR A 474 -31.22 -33.45 -7.47
CA THR A 474 -30.98 -32.27 -8.30
C THR A 474 -32.02 -31.21 -7.99
N LEU A 475 -31.58 -30.06 -7.50
CA LEU A 475 -32.39 -28.83 -7.38
C LEU A 475 -32.24 -27.97 -8.64
N HIS A 476 -33.24 -27.16 -8.98
CA HIS A 476 -33.17 -26.27 -10.15
C HIS A 476 -32.08 -25.18 -10.01
N THR A 477 -31.68 -24.87 -8.77
CA THR A 477 -30.47 -24.13 -8.43
C THR A 477 -29.95 -24.59 -7.07
N THR A 478 -28.63 -24.56 -6.91
CA THR A 478 -27.92 -24.82 -5.65
C THR A 478 -27.31 -23.55 -5.03
N SER A 479 -27.49 -22.39 -5.66
CA SER A 479 -26.98 -21.09 -5.19
C SER A 479 -28.01 -19.98 -5.44
N ILE A 480 -28.42 -19.31 -4.36
CA ILE A 480 -29.59 -18.44 -4.33
C ILE A 480 -29.20 -17.12 -3.65
N THR A 481 -29.55 -15.98 -4.25
CA THR A 481 -29.51 -14.66 -3.59
C THR A 481 -30.91 -14.09 -3.48
N MET A 482 -31.38 -13.88 -2.26
CA MET A 482 -32.67 -13.24 -1.95
C MET A 482 -32.46 -11.89 -1.28
N TYR A 483 -33.50 -11.05 -1.31
CA TYR A 483 -33.56 -9.83 -0.50
C TYR A 483 -34.55 -9.99 0.65
N ARG A 484 -34.32 -9.30 1.76
CA ARG A 484 -35.19 -9.34 2.95
C ARG A 484 -36.67 -9.08 2.57
N ASN A 485 -37.58 -9.82 3.21
CA ASN A 485 -39.02 -9.79 2.99
C ASN A 485 -39.46 -10.20 1.57
N LYS A 486 -38.68 -11.06 0.88
CA LYS A 486 -39.07 -11.71 -0.37
C LYS A 486 -39.16 -13.23 -0.19
N THR A 487 -39.95 -13.86 -1.04
CA THR A 487 -40.15 -15.31 -1.13
C THR A 487 -39.67 -15.86 -2.47
N MET A 488 -39.39 -17.16 -2.54
CA MET A 488 -38.99 -17.87 -3.78
C MET A 488 -39.25 -19.37 -3.62
N ALA A 489 -39.83 -20.04 -4.62
CA ALA A 489 -39.96 -21.50 -4.61
C ALA A 489 -38.62 -22.19 -4.95
N LEU A 490 -38.23 -23.22 -4.19
CA LEU A 490 -37.04 -24.02 -4.45
C LEU A 490 -37.42 -25.39 -5.04
N ASN A 491 -37.62 -25.43 -6.36
CA ASN A 491 -38.08 -26.65 -7.03
C ASN A 491 -36.98 -27.72 -7.14
N ILE A 492 -37.38 -28.99 -6.96
CA ILE A 492 -36.61 -30.20 -7.28
C ILE A 492 -36.77 -30.51 -8.78
N VAL A 493 -35.72 -31.01 -9.42
CA VAL A 493 -35.69 -31.40 -10.86
C VAL A 493 -35.77 -32.92 -11.05
N THR A 494 -35.18 -33.69 -10.12
CA THR A 494 -35.29 -35.16 -10.14
C THR A 494 -36.73 -35.58 -9.86
N ALA A 495 -37.28 -36.51 -10.65
CA ALA A 495 -38.55 -37.16 -10.32
C ALA A 495 -38.44 -37.93 -8.99
N ILE A 496 -39.47 -37.80 -8.15
CA ILE A 496 -39.54 -38.41 -6.81
C ILE A 496 -40.88 -39.12 -6.62
N GLN A 497 -40.92 -40.12 -5.74
CA GLN A 497 -42.13 -40.88 -5.39
C GLN A 497 -42.69 -40.54 -3.99
N GLY A 498 -41.90 -39.92 -3.11
CA GLY A 498 -42.32 -39.45 -1.80
C GLY A 498 -42.41 -37.92 -1.65
N THR A 499 -43.06 -37.45 -0.58
CA THR A 499 -43.14 -36.02 -0.21
C THR A 499 -41.78 -35.48 0.23
N PRO A 500 -41.33 -34.30 -0.27
CA PRO A 500 -40.05 -33.71 0.14
C PRO A 500 -40.10 -33.07 1.53
N VAL A 501 -39.11 -33.37 2.36
CA VAL A 501 -38.93 -32.77 3.70
C VAL A 501 -37.87 -31.67 3.64
N TRP A 502 -38.27 -30.42 3.89
CA TRP A 502 -37.39 -29.24 3.81
C TRP A 502 -36.89 -28.77 5.18
N LYS A 503 -35.65 -28.28 5.24
CA LYS A 503 -35.05 -27.70 6.46
C LYS A 503 -34.07 -26.56 6.13
N SER A 504 -34.02 -25.53 6.97
CA SER A 504 -32.99 -24.48 6.91
C SER A 504 -31.95 -24.66 8.03
N SER A 505 -30.69 -24.30 7.79
CA SER A 505 -29.65 -24.23 8.82
C SER A 505 -29.83 -23.04 9.77
N ASP A 506 -30.47 -21.96 9.31
CA ASP A 506 -30.75 -20.76 10.10
C ASP A 506 -32.11 -20.18 9.68
N THR A 507 -33.13 -20.48 10.48
CA THR A 507 -34.51 -20.02 10.29
C THR A 507 -34.73 -18.54 10.63
N SER A 508 -33.71 -17.85 11.16
CA SER A 508 -33.68 -16.39 11.37
C SER A 508 -33.18 -15.64 10.14
N VAL A 509 -32.32 -16.26 9.33
CA VAL A 509 -31.89 -15.76 8.01
C VAL A 509 -32.91 -16.10 6.93
N VAL A 510 -33.26 -17.39 6.77
CA VAL A 510 -34.25 -17.87 5.80
C VAL A 510 -35.03 -19.06 6.37
N SER A 511 -36.37 -19.01 6.29
CA SER A 511 -37.20 -20.20 6.53
C SER A 511 -37.68 -20.80 5.20
N VAL A 512 -38.03 -22.08 5.22
CA VAL A 512 -38.63 -22.81 4.11
C VAL A 512 -39.89 -23.52 4.63
N ASN A 513 -40.95 -23.60 3.81
CA ASN A 513 -42.17 -24.33 4.14
C ASN A 513 -42.19 -25.75 3.51
N ALA A 514 -43.29 -26.49 3.68
CA ALA A 514 -43.42 -27.84 3.12
C ALA A 514 -43.32 -27.89 1.57
N ASP A 515 -43.76 -26.84 0.89
CA ASP A 515 -43.75 -26.74 -0.58
C ASP A 515 -42.40 -26.25 -1.14
N GLY A 516 -41.37 -26.10 -0.30
CA GLY A 516 -40.06 -25.58 -0.71
C GLY A 516 -40.02 -24.06 -0.90
N VAL A 517 -41.04 -23.31 -0.47
CA VAL A 517 -41.06 -21.84 -0.57
C VAL A 517 -40.17 -21.23 0.51
N LEU A 518 -39.07 -20.64 0.07
CA LEU A 518 -38.15 -19.86 0.88
C LEU A 518 -38.76 -18.51 1.26
N THR A 519 -38.47 -18.03 2.47
CA THR A 519 -38.82 -16.70 2.97
C THR A 519 -37.60 -16.05 3.63
N ALA A 520 -37.09 -14.98 3.05
CA ALA A 520 -35.88 -14.29 3.50
C ALA A 520 -36.19 -13.26 4.60
N LYS A 521 -35.63 -13.44 5.80
CA LYS A 521 -35.98 -12.67 7.02
C LYS A 521 -34.91 -11.68 7.49
N LYS A 522 -33.62 -12.03 7.37
CA LYS A 522 -32.49 -11.25 7.87
C LYS A 522 -31.28 -11.44 6.96
N ALA A 523 -30.49 -10.38 6.72
CA ALA A 523 -29.24 -10.50 5.96
C ALA A 523 -28.28 -11.50 6.61
N GLY A 524 -27.66 -12.35 5.78
CA GLY A 524 -26.82 -13.47 6.23
C GLY A 524 -26.67 -14.55 5.17
N LYS A 525 -26.16 -15.71 5.57
CA LYS A 525 -26.06 -16.92 4.75
C LYS A 525 -26.63 -18.11 5.51
N ALA A 526 -27.31 -19.01 4.81
CA ALA A 526 -27.85 -20.25 5.34
C ALA A 526 -27.81 -21.35 4.27
N LEU A 527 -27.83 -22.61 4.69
CA LEU A 527 -28.09 -23.74 3.81
C LEU A 527 -29.55 -24.15 3.93
N VAL A 528 -30.17 -24.50 2.81
CA VAL A 528 -31.47 -25.17 2.76
C VAL A 528 -31.25 -26.60 2.27
N PHE A 529 -31.74 -27.54 3.06
CA PHE A 529 -31.69 -28.98 2.81
C PHE A 529 -33.07 -29.47 2.37
N VAL A 530 -33.08 -30.51 1.54
CA VAL A 530 -34.27 -31.31 1.26
C VAL A 530 -33.94 -32.80 1.25
N THR A 531 -34.86 -33.62 1.73
CA THR A 531 -34.77 -35.09 1.64
C THR A 531 -36.05 -35.64 1.00
N ALA A 532 -35.90 -36.50 0.00
CA ALA A 532 -36.98 -37.23 -0.68
C ALA A 532 -36.41 -38.53 -1.28
N ASP A 533 -37.17 -39.62 -1.27
CA ASP A 533 -36.74 -40.95 -1.76
C ASP A 533 -35.37 -41.45 -1.20
N GLY A 534 -34.99 -41.04 0.02
CA GLY A 534 -33.66 -41.34 0.58
C GLY A 534 -32.48 -40.58 -0.06
N LYS A 535 -32.76 -39.67 -1.00
CA LYS A 535 -31.81 -38.77 -1.68
C LYS A 535 -31.84 -37.40 -0.99
N ASN A 536 -30.71 -36.67 -0.99
CA ASN A 536 -30.57 -35.38 -0.31
C ASN A 536 -30.18 -34.24 -1.26
N GLY A 537 -30.87 -33.10 -1.19
CA GLY A 537 -30.56 -31.88 -1.93
C GLY A 537 -30.09 -30.75 -1.01
N ILE A 538 -29.17 -29.90 -1.48
CA ILE A 538 -28.69 -28.70 -0.76
C ILE A 538 -28.68 -27.50 -1.70
N ALA A 539 -29.18 -26.36 -1.21
CA ALA A 539 -28.95 -25.05 -1.80
C ALA A 539 -28.34 -24.07 -0.78
N SER A 540 -27.39 -23.26 -1.22
CA SER A 540 -26.82 -22.15 -0.46
C SER A 540 -27.65 -20.89 -0.69
N VAL A 541 -28.17 -20.28 0.38
CA VAL A 541 -28.98 -19.07 0.33
C VAL A 541 -28.23 -17.91 0.98
N THR A 542 -27.98 -16.86 0.20
CA THR A 542 -27.50 -15.56 0.70
C THR A 542 -28.67 -14.58 0.74
N VAL A 543 -29.03 -14.09 1.92
CA VAL A 543 -30.00 -13.02 2.08
C VAL A 543 -29.27 -11.69 2.19
N LYS A 544 -29.71 -10.70 1.41
CA LYS A 544 -29.21 -9.32 1.44
C LYS A 544 -30.31 -8.37 1.88
N ASP A 545 -29.90 -7.23 2.45
CA ASP A 545 -30.85 -6.15 2.70
C ASP A 545 -31.07 -5.31 1.44
N PRO A 546 -32.32 -4.92 1.14
CA PRO A 546 -32.57 -3.93 0.10
C PRO A 546 -31.95 -2.59 0.50
N THR A 547 -31.50 -1.83 -0.49
CA THR A 547 -30.87 -0.50 -0.27
C THR A 547 -31.48 0.55 -1.20
N ILE A 548 -31.53 1.79 -0.72
CA ILE A 548 -31.88 2.97 -1.51
C ILE A 548 -30.89 4.10 -1.19
N LYS A 549 -30.35 4.74 -2.24
CA LYS A 549 -29.36 5.82 -2.12
C LYS A 549 -29.78 7.01 -2.97
N LEU A 550 -29.83 8.20 -2.37
CA LEU A 550 -30.08 9.46 -3.07
C LEU A 550 -28.79 10.05 -3.64
N ASN A 551 -28.90 10.78 -4.75
CA ASN A 551 -27.78 11.47 -5.38
C ASN A 551 -27.21 12.65 -4.56
N THR A 552 -27.95 13.14 -3.56
CA THR A 552 -27.48 14.09 -2.55
C THR A 552 -28.30 13.97 -1.26
N ALA A 553 -27.64 14.23 -0.12
CA ALA A 553 -28.29 14.31 1.20
C ALA A 553 -28.92 15.69 1.49
N SER A 554 -28.59 16.73 0.70
CA SER A 554 -29.22 18.04 0.82
C SER A 554 -29.28 18.82 -0.51
N VAL A 555 -30.22 19.76 -0.59
CA VAL A 555 -30.39 20.69 -1.72
C VAL A 555 -30.68 22.09 -1.16
N THR A 556 -29.94 23.10 -1.62
CA THR A 556 -30.28 24.52 -1.40
C THR A 556 -30.77 25.13 -2.71
N THR A 557 -31.94 25.77 -2.68
CA THR A 557 -32.56 26.37 -3.87
C THR A 557 -33.35 27.64 -3.52
N TYR A 558 -33.98 28.28 -4.51
CA TYR A 558 -34.77 29.50 -4.35
C TYR A 558 -36.25 29.25 -4.68
N VAL A 559 -37.15 30.03 -4.08
CA VAL A 559 -38.60 29.97 -4.38
C VAL A 559 -38.85 30.08 -5.89
N GLY A 560 -39.67 29.16 -6.39
CA GLY A 560 -40.04 29.05 -7.80
C GLY A 560 -38.98 28.42 -8.71
N LYS A 561 -37.94 27.78 -8.16
CA LYS A 561 -37.07 26.85 -8.89
C LYS A 561 -37.45 25.39 -8.64
N THR A 562 -37.03 24.53 -9.56
CA THR A 562 -37.13 23.07 -9.47
C THR A 562 -35.75 22.43 -9.29
N TYR A 563 -35.72 21.17 -8.83
CA TYR A 563 -34.52 20.33 -8.75
C TYR A 563 -34.93 18.86 -8.79
N THR A 564 -34.29 18.01 -9.59
CA THR A 564 -34.64 16.57 -9.66
C THR A 564 -33.70 15.74 -8.80
N LEU A 565 -34.23 15.14 -7.73
CA LEU A 565 -33.53 14.07 -7.00
C LEU A 565 -33.57 12.78 -7.82
N LYS A 566 -32.50 12.00 -7.72
CA LYS A 566 -32.40 10.65 -8.27
C LYS A 566 -32.13 9.67 -7.13
N ALA A 567 -32.85 8.56 -7.11
CA ALA A 567 -32.60 7.46 -6.19
C ALA A 567 -32.12 6.23 -6.97
N THR A 568 -31.09 5.57 -6.48
CA THR A 568 -30.68 4.22 -6.91
C THR A 568 -31.22 3.22 -5.91
N VAL A 569 -31.90 2.17 -6.38
CA VAL A 569 -32.53 1.13 -5.53
C VAL A 569 -32.01 -0.24 -5.93
N THR A 570 -31.62 -1.05 -4.95
CA THR A 570 -31.20 -2.44 -5.14
C THR A 570 -32.00 -3.34 -4.19
N PRO A 571 -32.78 -4.33 -4.68
CA PRO A 571 -33.09 -4.61 -6.08
C PRO A 571 -33.98 -3.52 -6.69
N THR A 572 -34.02 -3.42 -8.02
CA THR A 572 -34.85 -2.45 -8.74
C THR A 572 -36.32 -2.54 -8.31
N ALA A 573 -36.90 -1.41 -7.92
CA ALA A 573 -38.30 -1.30 -7.53
C ALA A 573 -38.80 0.14 -7.72
N SER A 574 -40.12 0.31 -7.85
CA SER A 574 -40.77 1.62 -7.90
C SER A 574 -40.49 2.44 -6.64
N ILE A 575 -40.16 3.73 -6.83
CA ILE A 575 -39.83 4.65 -5.74
C ILE A 575 -41.09 5.45 -5.37
N SER A 576 -41.49 5.39 -4.09
CA SER A 576 -42.46 6.31 -3.52
C SER A 576 -41.75 7.56 -3.01
N TRP A 577 -42.16 8.74 -3.45
CA TRP A 577 -41.60 10.03 -3.01
C TRP A 577 -42.60 10.75 -2.09
N LYS A 578 -42.11 11.25 -0.95
CA LYS A 578 -42.91 12.02 0.03
C LYS A 578 -42.16 13.29 0.44
N SER A 579 -42.85 14.44 0.48
CA SER A 579 -42.35 15.64 1.15
C SER A 579 -42.94 15.73 2.56
N GLU A 580 -42.13 16.10 3.54
CA GLU A 580 -42.54 16.30 4.93
C GLU A 580 -43.39 17.58 5.09
N GLN A 581 -43.03 18.66 4.38
CA GLN A 581 -43.79 19.90 4.30
C GLN A 581 -44.03 20.29 2.83
N PRO A 582 -45.08 19.76 2.18
CA PRO A 582 -45.47 20.09 0.81
C PRO A 582 -45.75 21.58 0.55
N SER A 583 -45.93 22.39 1.60
CA SER A 583 -46.08 23.84 1.54
C SER A 583 -44.74 24.58 1.33
N ILE A 584 -43.61 23.97 1.70
CA ILE A 584 -42.25 24.49 1.54
C ILE A 584 -41.67 24.02 0.21
N ALA A 585 -41.73 22.71 -0.05
CA ALA A 585 -41.41 22.12 -1.34
C ALA A 585 -42.25 20.88 -1.62
N LYS A 586 -42.80 20.76 -2.84
CA LYS A 586 -43.45 19.54 -3.34
C LYS A 586 -42.44 18.70 -4.13
N ILE A 587 -42.75 17.43 -4.32
CA ILE A 587 -42.05 16.50 -5.22
C ILE A 587 -43.06 15.68 -6.02
N ASP A 588 -42.73 15.35 -7.26
CA ASP A 588 -43.53 14.49 -8.13
C ASP A 588 -43.02 13.03 -8.16
N ALA A 589 -43.76 12.15 -8.84
CA ALA A 589 -43.37 10.75 -9.01
C ALA A 589 -42.04 10.54 -9.78
N LYS A 590 -41.55 11.56 -10.50
CA LYS A 590 -40.28 11.54 -11.25
C LYS A 590 -39.10 12.04 -10.41
N GLY A 591 -39.32 12.34 -9.12
CA GLY A 591 -38.29 12.88 -8.21
C GLY A 591 -38.05 14.39 -8.36
N THR A 592 -38.87 15.11 -9.13
CA THR A 592 -38.70 16.55 -9.37
C THR A 592 -39.35 17.38 -8.28
N ILE A 593 -38.49 18.03 -7.49
CA ILE A 593 -38.84 19.01 -6.47
C ILE A 593 -39.31 20.30 -7.13
N THR A 594 -40.35 20.92 -6.59
CA THR A 594 -40.72 22.33 -6.83
C THR A 594 -40.69 23.09 -5.51
N ALA A 595 -39.85 24.13 -5.42
CA ALA A 595 -39.70 24.96 -4.23
C ALA A 595 -40.76 26.08 -4.18
N LEU A 596 -41.58 26.11 -3.14
CA LEU A 596 -42.79 26.96 -3.06
C LEU A 596 -42.68 28.08 -2.02
N LYS A 597 -42.16 27.82 -0.83
CA LYS A 597 -42.05 28.80 0.27
C LYS A 597 -40.68 28.72 0.91
N ALA A 598 -40.15 29.86 1.34
CA ALA A 598 -38.86 29.89 2.03
C ALA A 598 -38.95 29.19 3.40
N GLY A 599 -37.97 28.35 3.72
CA GLY A 599 -37.95 27.47 4.88
C GLY A 599 -37.13 26.19 4.62
N THR A 600 -37.26 25.20 5.50
CA THR A 600 -36.63 23.88 5.37
C THR A 600 -37.66 22.75 5.46
N THR A 601 -37.44 21.67 4.71
CA THR A 601 -38.26 20.45 4.75
C THR A 601 -37.39 19.25 4.38
N LYS A 602 -37.71 18.04 4.87
CA LYS A 602 -37.15 16.82 4.28
C LYS A 602 -38.02 16.34 3.12
N ILE A 603 -37.39 15.59 2.23
CA ILE A 603 -38.01 14.74 1.24
C ILE A 603 -37.49 13.32 1.44
N SER A 604 -38.40 12.36 1.40
CA SER A 604 -38.13 10.94 1.55
C SER A 604 -38.36 10.21 0.23
N ALA A 605 -37.48 9.28 -0.09
CA ALA A 605 -37.66 8.28 -1.13
C ALA A 605 -37.72 6.90 -0.45
N THR A 606 -38.77 6.13 -0.73
CA THR A 606 -38.99 4.82 -0.13
C THR A 606 -39.19 3.76 -1.22
N ALA A 607 -38.43 2.66 -1.13
CA ALA A 607 -38.57 1.50 -2.00
C ALA A 607 -38.14 0.22 -1.26
N ASN A 608 -38.77 -0.92 -1.56
CA ASN A 608 -38.54 -2.20 -0.87
C ASN A 608 -38.60 -2.10 0.68
N GLY A 609 -39.41 -1.20 1.24
CA GLY A 609 -39.54 -0.96 2.68
C GLY A 609 -38.42 -0.12 3.31
N VAL A 610 -37.40 0.31 2.55
CA VAL A 610 -36.29 1.13 3.05
C VAL A 610 -36.45 2.56 2.56
N THR A 611 -36.10 3.53 3.41
CA THR A 611 -36.26 4.97 3.15
C THR A 611 -34.92 5.71 3.20
N ALA A 612 -34.63 6.52 2.20
CA ALA A 612 -33.57 7.52 2.22
C ALA A 612 -34.16 8.94 2.23
N THR A 613 -33.50 9.89 2.90
CA THR A 613 -33.99 11.26 3.05
C THR A 613 -33.00 12.30 2.55
N CYS A 614 -33.51 13.41 1.99
CA CYS A 614 -32.74 14.58 1.58
C CYS A 614 -33.33 15.85 2.21
N SER A 615 -32.46 16.72 2.74
CA SER A 615 -32.86 17.97 3.40
C SER A 615 -32.88 19.14 2.41
N ILE A 616 -34.05 19.75 2.23
CA ILE A 616 -34.27 20.83 1.26
C ILE A 616 -34.31 22.18 2.00
N SER A 617 -33.45 23.11 1.60
CA SER A 617 -33.45 24.51 2.05
C SER A 617 -33.90 25.43 0.93
N VAL A 618 -35.04 26.08 1.12
CA VAL A 618 -35.61 27.04 0.17
C VAL A 618 -35.36 28.46 0.66
N LYS A 619 -34.63 29.25 -0.12
CA LYS A 619 -34.32 30.66 0.17
C LYS A 619 -35.32 31.59 -0.54
N LYS A 620 -35.62 32.73 0.10
CA LYS A 620 -36.36 33.83 -0.56
C LYS A 620 -35.60 34.29 -1.82
N PRO A 621 -36.27 34.74 -2.89
CA PRO A 621 -35.60 35.32 -4.05
C PRO A 621 -34.68 36.48 -3.65
N ILE A 622 -33.61 36.71 -4.40
CA ILE A 622 -32.67 37.81 -4.17
C ILE A 622 -32.26 38.49 -5.47
N VAL A 623 -31.95 39.79 -5.38
CA VAL A 623 -31.31 40.59 -6.44
C VAL A 623 -30.01 41.18 -5.90
N THR A 624 -28.92 40.96 -6.60
CA THR A 624 -27.61 41.59 -6.34
C THR A 624 -27.37 42.76 -7.30
N LEU A 625 -26.49 43.67 -6.92
CA LEU A 625 -26.05 44.80 -7.75
C LEU A 625 -24.52 44.92 -7.70
N ASN A 626 -23.89 45.25 -8.82
CA ASN A 626 -22.45 45.46 -8.89
C ASN A 626 -21.96 46.76 -8.20
N LYS A 627 -22.86 47.72 -7.94
CA LYS A 627 -22.59 48.96 -7.19
C LYS A 627 -23.84 49.39 -6.41
N THR A 628 -23.63 49.90 -5.20
CA THR A 628 -24.68 50.46 -4.32
C THR A 628 -24.69 51.99 -4.29
N SER A 629 -23.65 52.65 -4.81
CA SER A 629 -23.71 54.07 -5.17
C SER A 629 -22.80 54.38 -6.37
N VAL A 630 -23.10 55.49 -7.04
CA VAL A 630 -22.27 56.11 -8.09
C VAL A 630 -22.42 57.63 -8.06
N THR A 631 -21.34 58.35 -8.35
CA THR A 631 -21.37 59.80 -8.59
C THR A 631 -21.11 60.06 -10.07
N LEU A 632 -21.95 60.88 -10.71
CA LEU A 632 -21.88 61.23 -12.13
C LEU A 632 -21.91 62.75 -12.31
N TYR A 633 -21.26 63.26 -13.35
CA TYR A 633 -21.51 64.62 -13.82
C TYR A 633 -22.77 64.65 -14.71
N GLU A 634 -23.47 65.78 -14.77
CA GLU A 634 -24.56 66.01 -15.74
C GLU A 634 -24.12 65.63 -17.17
N LYS A 635 -25.01 64.93 -17.92
CA LYS A 635 -24.77 64.27 -19.23
C LYS A 635 -23.84 63.04 -19.21
N GLY A 636 -23.31 62.64 -18.05
CA GLY A 636 -22.59 61.39 -17.88
C GLY A 636 -23.49 60.14 -17.90
N SER A 637 -22.90 58.96 -18.08
CA SER A 637 -23.63 57.68 -17.99
C SER A 637 -22.78 56.56 -17.38
N VAL A 638 -23.43 55.55 -16.81
CA VAL A 638 -22.79 54.31 -16.30
C VAL A 638 -23.78 53.15 -16.34
N THR A 639 -23.32 51.94 -16.64
CA THR A 639 -24.16 50.74 -16.62
C THR A 639 -24.01 50.00 -15.29
N LEU A 640 -25.13 49.77 -14.60
CA LEU A 640 -25.20 48.81 -13.50
C LEU A 640 -25.44 47.40 -14.04
N LYS A 641 -24.88 46.42 -13.36
CA LYS A 641 -25.15 45.00 -13.59
C LYS A 641 -25.86 44.45 -12.36
N ALA A 642 -26.91 43.66 -12.58
CA ALA A 642 -27.69 43.00 -11.55
C ALA A 642 -27.82 41.50 -11.87
N THR A 643 -27.94 40.68 -10.84
CA THR A 643 -28.21 39.24 -10.98
C THR A 643 -29.37 38.86 -10.08
N ALA A 644 -30.32 38.10 -10.63
CA ALA A 644 -31.56 37.72 -9.97
C ALA A 644 -31.62 36.21 -9.76
N TYR A 645 -31.96 35.79 -8.54
CA TYR A 645 -32.09 34.38 -8.15
C TYR A 645 -33.50 34.13 -7.61
N GLY A 646 -34.19 33.15 -8.18
CA GLY A 646 -35.62 32.89 -7.97
C GLY A 646 -36.30 32.39 -9.25
N LYS A 647 -37.65 32.39 -9.29
CA LYS A 647 -38.46 31.98 -10.45
C LYS A 647 -37.98 32.66 -11.74
N SER A 648 -38.20 33.97 -11.86
CA SER A 648 -37.69 34.81 -12.94
C SER A 648 -36.26 35.26 -12.66
N GLN A 649 -35.45 35.30 -13.72
CA GLN A 649 -34.10 35.90 -13.72
C GLN A 649 -34.08 37.26 -14.47
N THR A 650 -35.23 37.70 -15.00
CA THR A 650 -35.37 38.96 -15.74
C THR A 650 -35.41 40.13 -14.76
N VAL A 651 -34.36 40.97 -14.79
CA VAL A 651 -34.30 42.19 -13.98
C VAL A 651 -35.09 43.30 -14.65
N ARG A 652 -35.98 43.93 -13.88
CA ARG A 652 -36.63 45.21 -14.22
C ARG A 652 -35.88 46.34 -13.54
N TRP A 653 -35.71 47.46 -14.24
CA TRP A 653 -35.03 48.64 -13.74
C TRP A 653 -35.99 49.81 -13.58
N SER A 654 -35.81 50.62 -12.54
CA SER A 654 -36.54 51.87 -12.35
C SER A 654 -35.70 52.94 -11.67
N SER A 655 -36.11 54.20 -11.82
CA SER A 655 -35.59 55.36 -11.10
C SER A 655 -36.74 56.02 -10.36
N ASP A 656 -36.53 56.41 -9.11
CA ASP A 656 -37.46 57.25 -8.35
C ASP A 656 -37.53 58.69 -8.91
N ASN A 657 -36.41 59.21 -9.42
CA ASN A 657 -36.28 60.57 -9.92
C ASN A 657 -35.63 60.57 -11.32
N LYS A 658 -36.45 60.24 -12.33
CA LYS A 658 -36.09 60.26 -13.77
C LYS A 658 -35.60 61.62 -14.27
N ALA A 659 -35.86 62.72 -13.56
CA ALA A 659 -35.40 64.07 -13.90
C ALA A 659 -33.96 64.33 -13.43
N VAL A 660 -33.48 63.64 -12.39
CA VAL A 660 -32.08 63.63 -11.96
C VAL A 660 -31.30 62.58 -12.73
N ALA A 661 -31.75 61.31 -12.71
CA ALA A 661 -31.11 60.22 -13.45
C ALA A 661 -32.14 59.21 -13.95
N GLU A 662 -31.98 58.77 -15.20
CA GLU A 662 -32.84 57.78 -15.86
C GLU A 662 -32.08 56.49 -16.10
N VAL A 663 -32.77 55.34 -16.16
CA VAL A 663 -32.16 54.01 -16.38
C VAL A 663 -32.89 53.25 -17.50
N SER A 664 -32.13 52.59 -18.37
CA SER A 664 -32.65 51.73 -19.43
C SER A 664 -33.04 50.34 -18.92
N SER A 665 -33.76 49.57 -19.75
CA SER A 665 -33.97 48.12 -19.57
C SER A 665 -32.65 47.32 -19.44
N SER A 666 -31.57 47.81 -20.03
CA SER A 666 -30.21 47.25 -19.93
C SER A 666 -29.38 47.77 -18.74
N GLY A 667 -29.98 48.51 -17.80
CA GLY A 667 -29.29 49.03 -16.61
C GLY A 667 -28.33 50.20 -16.87
N LYS A 668 -28.35 50.80 -18.07
CA LYS A 668 -27.57 52.00 -18.41
C LYS A 668 -28.25 53.23 -17.81
N ILE A 669 -27.57 53.87 -16.86
CA ILE A 669 -28.01 55.10 -16.23
C ILE A 669 -27.49 56.30 -17.02
N THR A 670 -28.35 57.30 -17.27
CA THR A 670 -27.99 58.60 -17.85
C THR A 670 -28.30 59.71 -16.85
N ALA A 671 -27.30 60.53 -16.51
CA ALA A 671 -27.42 61.65 -15.59
C ALA A 671 -27.95 62.90 -16.31
N LYS A 672 -29.11 63.43 -15.90
CA LYS A 672 -29.79 64.56 -16.54
C LYS A 672 -29.58 65.89 -15.81
N LYS A 673 -29.79 65.94 -14.49
CA LYS A 673 -29.77 67.15 -13.67
C LYS A 673 -29.12 66.87 -12.32
N ALA A 674 -28.36 67.82 -11.77
CA ALA A 674 -27.76 67.69 -10.45
C ALA A 674 -28.80 67.45 -9.34
N GLY A 675 -28.49 66.53 -8.43
CA GLY A 675 -29.41 66.01 -7.41
C GLY A 675 -29.04 64.59 -6.97
N THR A 676 -29.97 63.88 -6.32
CA THR A 676 -29.85 62.45 -6.01
C THR A 676 -31.06 61.68 -6.57
N ALA A 677 -30.83 60.46 -7.06
CA ALA A 677 -31.84 59.48 -7.44
C ALA A 677 -31.42 58.08 -6.95
N TYR A 678 -32.37 57.19 -6.72
CA TYR A 678 -32.15 55.80 -6.34
C TYR A 678 -32.62 54.86 -7.45
N ILE A 679 -31.66 54.28 -8.15
CA ILE A 679 -31.90 53.31 -9.22
C ILE A 679 -32.17 51.95 -8.61
N SER A 680 -33.33 51.37 -8.90
CA SER A 680 -33.76 50.08 -8.40
C SER A 680 -33.60 49.01 -9.47
N ALA A 681 -33.02 47.86 -9.09
CA ALA A 681 -33.17 46.60 -9.80
C ALA A 681 -34.16 45.71 -9.05
N SER A 682 -35.14 45.11 -9.74
CA SER A 682 -36.08 44.17 -9.14
C SER A 682 -36.33 42.94 -10.02
N ALA A 683 -36.53 41.78 -9.39
CA ALA A 683 -36.88 40.54 -10.05
C ALA A 683 -37.55 39.59 -9.05
N ASN A 684 -38.73 39.06 -9.40
CA ASN A 684 -39.66 38.51 -8.42
C ASN A 684 -39.94 39.59 -7.34
N ASP A 685 -40.16 39.19 -6.09
CA ASP A 685 -40.42 40.10 -4.96
C ASP A 685 -39.15 40.78 -4.42
N ALA A 686 -37.98 40.48 -4.99
CA ALA A 686 -36.70 40.99 -4.53
C ALA A 686 -36.31 42.29 -5.25
N LYS A 687 -35.87 43.28 -4.46
CA LYS A 687 -35.45 44.61 -4.91
C LYS A 687 -34.10 44.99 -4.28
N LYS A 688 -33.21 45.61 -5.05
CA LYS A 688 -31.97 46.24 -4.56
C LYS A 688 -31.79 47.61 -5.21
N THR A 689 -31.22 48.56 -4.47
CA THR A 689 -31.09 49.97 -4.87
C THR A 689 -29.64 50.42 -4.97
N CYS A 690 -29.39 51.39 -5.85
CA CYS A 690 -28.11 52.08 -6.01
C CYS A 690 -28.33 53.61 -5.97
N LYS A 691 -27.61 54.31 -5.10
CA LYS A 691 -27.70 55.77 -4.95
C LYS A 691 -26.87 56.46 -6.04
N VAL A 692 -27.54 57.13 -6.97
CA VAL A 692 -26.93 57.97 -8.00
C VAL A 692 -26.90 59.41 -7.52
N VAL A 693 -25.71 59.98 -7.33
CA VAL A 693 -25.53 61.41 -7.07
C VAL A 693 -25.09 62.07 -8.37
N VAL A 694 -25.85 63.04 -8.86
CA VAL A 694 -25.51 63.83 -10.05
C VAL A 694 -24.99 65.19 -9.60
N VAL A 695 -23.83 65.59 -10.12
CA VAL A 695 -23.17 66.87 -9.82
C VAL A 695 -22.95 67.70 -11.09
N LYS A 696 -22.92 69.02 -10.95
CA LYS A 696 -22.57 69.91 -12.06
C LYS A 696 -21.07 69.90 -12.30
N PRO A 697 -20.59 70.00 -13.55
CA PRO A 697 -19.19 70.33 -13.81
C PRO A 697 -18.84 71.72 -13.24
N SER A 698 -17.56 71.99 -13.03
CA SER A 698 -17.03 73.27 -12.55
C SER A 698 -15.75 73.67 -13.27
N LEU A 699 -15.59 74.96 -13.56
CA LEU A 699 -14.41 75.56 -14.20
C LEU A 699 -14.02 76.86 -13.50
N SER A 700 -12.76 76.96 -13.08
CA SER A 700 -12.16 78.17 -12.49
C SER A 700 -10.83 78.53 -13.16
N LEU A 701 -10.37 79.76 -12.94
CA LEU A 701 -9.13 80.34 -13.48
C LEU A 701 -8.25 80.85 -12.32
N SER A 702 -6.92 80.77 -12.47
CA SER A 702 -5.99 81.27 -11.46
C SER A 702 -5.90 82.81 -11.37
N LYS A 703 -6.31 83.53 -12.43
CA LYS A 703 -6.54 84.99 -12.43
C LYS A 703 -7.68 85.39 -13.37
N THR A 704 -8.39 86.46 -13.01
CA THR A 704 -9.43 87.12 -13.83
C THR A 704 -8.90 88.35 -14.60
N SER A 705 -7.71 88.84 -14.26
CA SER A 705 -7.02 89.92 -14.95
C SER A 705 -5.50 89.74 -14.85
N VAL A 706 -4.78 89.98 -15.94
CA VAL A 706 -3.31 89.90 -16.03
C VAL A 706 -2.72 91.07 -16.82
N ALA A 707 -1.48 91.44 -16.51
CA ALA A 707 -0.73 92.47 -17.24
C ALA A 707 0.57 91.88 -17.81
N VAL A 708 0.86 92.18 -19.07
CA VAL A 708 1.99 91.62 -19.82
C VAL A 708 2.67 92.74 -20.61
N ASN A 709 4.00 92.67 -20.81
CA ASN A 709 4.68 93.59 -21.73
C ASN A 709 4.46 93.17 -23.19
N VAL A 710 4.60 94.10 -24.13
CA VAL A 710 4.82 93.76 -25.56
C VAL A 710 6.03 92.81 -25.68
N LYS A 711 5.88 91.73 -26.45
CA LYS A 711 6.79 90.56 -26.55
C LYS A 711 6.96 89.72 -25.26
N GLY A 712 6.33 90.10 -24.14
CA GLY A 712 6.29 89.31 -22.90
C GLY A 712 5.25 88.18 -22.95
N SER A 713 5.31 87.26 -21.99
CA SER A 713 4.29 86.20 -21.83
C SER A 713 3.92 85.92 -20.37
N TYR A 714 2.75 85.31 -20.16
CA TYR A 714 2.21 84.88 -18.86
C TYR A 714 1.39 83.60 -19.03
N THR A 715 1.58 82.59 -18.18
CA THR A 715 0.77 81.35 -18.24
C THR A 715 -0.43 81.45 -17.31
N LEU A 716 -1.63 81.49 -17.91
CA LEU A 716 -2.90 81.43 -17.20
C LEU A 716 -3.34 79.97 -17.09
N THR A 717 -3.72 79.53 -15.89
CA THR A 717 -4.12 78.14 -15.63
C THR A 717 -5.61 78.04 -15.29
N ALA A 718 -6.21 76.90 -15.65
CA ALA A 718 -7.60 76.57 -15.40
C ALA A 718 -7.71 75.28 -14.59
N SER A 719 -8.68 75.22 -13.67
CA SER A 719 -9.00 74.01 -12.91
C SER A 719 -10.39 73.52 -13.30
N VAL A 720 -10.50 72.23 -13.62
CA VAL A 720 -11.71 71.62 -14.17
C VAL A 720 -12.13 70.41 -13.34
N LYS A 721 -13.42 70.30 -13.04
CA LYS A 721 -14.08 69.07 -12.59
C LYS A 721 -15.26 68.81 -13.51
N GLY A 722 -15.39 67.62 -14.09
CA GLY A 722 -16.39 67.35 -15.11
C GLY A 722 -16.11 66.06 -15.88
N LEU A 723 -16.84 65.86 -16.99
CA LEU A 723 -16.69 64.71 -17.89
C LEU A 723 -15.34 64.71 -18.64
N SER A 724 -14.75 65.88 -18.87
CA SER A 724 -13.43 66.03 -19.49
C SER A 724 -12.60 67.12 -18.81
N SER A 725 -11.29 66.92 -18.75
CA SER A 725 -10.29 67.93 -18.37
C SER A 725 -9.89 68.87 -19.53
N LYS A 726 -10.31 68.56 -20.77
CA LYS A 726 -9.90 69.29 -21.97
C LYS A 726 -10.41 70.74 -21.95
N CYS A 727 -9.46 71.68 -21.93
CA CYS A 727 -9.70 73.11 -22.02
C CYS A 727 -9.54 73.61 -23.47
N VAL A 728 -10.44 74.46 -23.93
CA VAL A 728 -10.33 75.18 -25.20
C VAL A 728 -10.10 76.65 -24.90
N TRP A 729 -8.91 77.16 -25.26
CA TRP A 729 -8.51 78.55 -25.05
C TRP A 729 -8.73 79.38 -26.32
N LYS A 730 -9.21 80.63 -26.19
CA LYS A 730 -9.37 81.58 -27.30
C LYS A 730 -8.98 83.00 -26.86
N THR A 731 -8.61 83.86 -27.81
CA THR A 731 -8.41 85.31 -27.61
C THR A 731 -9.47 86.10 -28.38
N LYS A 732 -10.05 87.15 -27.78
CA LYS A 732 -11.01 88.05 -28.46
C LYS A 732 -10.33 88.93 -29.51
N ASN A 733 -9.06 89.28 -29.32
CA ASN A 733 -8.26 90.05 -30.26
C ASN A 733 -6.80 89.58 -30.23
N SER A 734 -6.42 88.83 -31.27
CA SER A 734 -5.10 88.22 -31.46
C SER A 734 -4.00 89.20 -31.85
N SER A 735 -4.34 90.41 -32.31
CA SER A 735 -3.37 91.48 -32.60
C SER A 735 -2.80 92.12 -31.33
N ILE A 736 -3.58 92.09 -30.24
CA ILE A 736 -3.18 92.59 -28.91
C ILE A 736 -2.45 91.49 -28.13
N ALA A 737 -3.07 90.30 -27.97
CA ALA A 737 -2.41 89.14 -27.37
C ALA A 737 -2.96 87.81 -27.91
N THR A 738 -2.09 86.82 -28.06
CA THR A 738 -2.42 85.43 -28.41
C THR A 738 -2.35 84.53 -27.18
N VAL A 739 -3.02 83.36 -27.22
CA VAL A 739 -2.97 82.32 -26.17
C VAL A 739 -2.75 80.94 -26.80
N SER A 740 -1.98 80.08 -26.14
CA SER A 740 -1.78 78.68 -26.55
C SER A 740 -2.90 77.74 -26.07
N SER A 741 -2.92 76.51 -26.58
CA SER A 741 -3.71 75.39 -26.03
C SER A 741 -3.42 75.08 -24.55
N THR A 742 -2.28 75.54 -24.03
CA THR A 742 -1.84 75.39 -22.64
C THR A 742 -2.04 76.65 -21.78
N GLY A 743 -2.77 77.67 -22.29
CA GLY A 743 -3.05 78.90 -21.53
C GLY A 743 -1.88 79.90 -21.45
N LYS A 744 -0.78 79.69 -22.20
CA LYS A 744 0.32 80.65 -22.29
C LYS A 744 -0.08 81.84 -23.17
N ILE A 745 -0.24 83.00 -22.54
CA ILE A 745 -0.60 84.28 -23.16
C ILE A 745 0.68 85.01 -23.59
N THR A 746 0.73 85.55 -24.81
CA THR A 746 1.84 86.36 -25.32
C THR A 746 1.34 87.72 -25.82
N GLY A 747 1.91 88.82 -25.32
CA GLY A 747 1.54 90.18 -25.71
C GLY A 747 2.20 90.61 -27.03
N LYS A 748 1.40 91.06 -28.00
CA LYS A 748 1.85 91.50 -29.33
C LYS A 748 1.84 93.03 -29.51
N LYS A 749 0.73 93.69 -29.21
CA LYS A 749 0.54 95.15 -29.33
C LYS A 749 -0.04 95.71 -28.04
N ALA A 750 0.34 96.93 -27.66
CA ALA A 750 -0.22 97.60 -26.48
C ALA A 750 -1.74 97.81 -26.63
N GLY A 751 -2.48 97.62 -25.54
CA GLY A 751 -3.95 97.68 -25.52
C GLY A 751 -4.55 96.72 -24.49
N THR A 752 -5.83 96.39 -24.63
CA THR A 752 -6.48 95.35 -23.82
C THR A 752 -7.28 94.36 -24.66
N THR A 753 -7.22 93.09 -24.31
CA THR A 753 -7.99 92.00 -24.92
C THR A 753 -8.55 91.07 -23.84
N THR A 754 -9.35 90.08 -24.22
CA THR A 754 -9.90 89.07 -23.31
C THR A 754 -9.51 87.68 -23.80
N ILE A 755 -8.99 86.86 -22.89
CA ILE A 755 -8.82 85.43 -23.11
C ILE A 755 -10.03 84.71 -22.52
N SER A 756 -10.59 83.75 -23.25
CA SER A 756 -11.59 82.82 -22.73
C SER A 756 -11.04 81.40 -22.67
N VAL A 757 -11.55 80.63 -21.71
CA VAL A 757 -11.37 79.19 -21.62
C VAL A 757 -12.73 78.51 -21.50
N THR A 758 -12.93 77.43 -22.25
CA THR A 758 -14.16 76.63 -22.24
C THR A 758 -13.84 75.17 -21.90
N ALA A 759 -14.58 74.57 -20.97
CA ALA A 759 -14.49 73.14 -20.62
C ALA A 759 -15.86 72.65 -20.09
N ASN A 760 -16.29 71.45 -20.51
CA ASN A 760 -17.62 70.88 -20.17
C ASN A 760 -18.80 71.83 -20.43
N GLY A 761 -18.72 72.67 -21.48
CA GLY A 761 -19.73 73.69 -21.82
C GLY A 761 -19.66 74.98 -20.98
N ILE A 762 -18.97 74.97 -19.84
CA ILE A 762 -18.75 76.17 -19.03
C ILE A 762 -17.65 77.02 -19.67
N THR A 763 -17.83 78.34 -19.72
CA THR A 763 -16.80 79.28 -20.17
C THR A 763 -16.44 80.28 -19.06
N LYS A 764 -15.15 80.60 -18.94
CA LYS A 764 -14.60 81.65 -18.06
C LYS A 764 -13.67 82.57 -18.84
N THR A 765 -13.46 83.79 -18.35
CA THR A 765 -12.69 84.83 -19.04
C THR A 765 -11.64 85.46 -18.13
N CYS A 766 -10.56 85.98 -18.75
CA CYS A 766 -9.53 86.78 -18.12
C CYS A 766 -9.19 87.99 -18.99
N LYS A 767 -9.17 89.19 -18.38
CA LYS A 767 -8.76 90.44 -19.04
C LYS A 767 -7.24 90.46 -19.16
N VAL A 768 -6.72 90.82 -20.33
CA VAL A 768 -5.28 90.97 -20.57
C VAL A 768 -4.99 92.42 -20.93
N SER A 769 -4.14 93.08 -20.15
CA SER A 769 -3.57 94.38 -20.49
C SER A 769 -2.15 94.22 -21.00
N VAL A 770 -1.90 94.60 -22.25
CA VAL A 770 -0.57 94.61 -22.85
C VAL A 770 -0.02 96.03 -22.80
N LYS A 771 1.18 96.20 -22.24
CA LYS A 771 1.80 97.53 -22.02
C LYS A 771 3.16 97.62 -22.71
N THR A 772 3.48 98.81 -23.23
CA THR A 772 4.83 99.14 -23.69
C THR A 772 5.69 99.54 -22.48
N PRO A 773 6.90 98.99 -22.29
CA PRO A 773 7.79 99.43 -21.22
C PRO A 773 8.39 100.82 -21.52
N SER A 774 8.69 101.58 -20.48
CA SER A 774 9.33 102.91 -20.58
C SER A 774 10.27 103.20 -19.40
N LEU A 775 11.25 104.09 -19.65
CA LEU A 775 12.30 104.49 -18.70
C LEU A 775 12.61 105.99 -18.87
N SER A 776 12.47 106.76 -17.80
CA SER A 776 12.95 108.15 -17.71
C SER A 776 13.91 108.36 -16.54
N LEU A 777 14.68 109.46 -16.58
CA LEU A 777 15.78 109.78 -15.66
C LEU A 777 15.69 111.27 -15.30
N SER A 778 15.89 111.61 -14.01
CA SER A 778 15.57 112.93 -13.46
C SER A 778 16.42 114.10 -13.97
N LYS A 779 17.67 113.85 -14.38
CA LYS A 779 18.60 114.86 -14.91
C LYS A 779 19.52 114.23 -15.96
N SER A 780 19.79 114.94 -17.05
CA SER A 780 20.77 114.54 -18.09
C SER A 780 22.15 115.16 -17.89
N LYS A 781 22.25 116.26 -17.12
CA LYS A 781 23.50 116.93 -16.73
C LYS A 781 23.43 117.35 -15.25
N LEU A 782 24.57 117.35 -14.56
CA LEU A 782 24.71 117.73 -13.16
C LEU A 782 26.09 118.35 -12.93
N SER A 783 26.19 119.38 -12.07
CA SER A 783 27.46 119.80 -11.49
C SER A 783 27.35 119.88 -9.97
N ILE A 784 28.44 119.52 -9.29
CA ILE A 784 28.52 119.34 -7.84
C ILE A 784 29.97 119.59 -7.39
N TYR A 785 30.20 119.95 -6.13
CA TYR A 785 31.55 120.09 -5.58
C TYR A 785 32.07 118.78 -4.98
N GLU A 786 33.38 118.65 -4.86
CA GLU A 786 34.05 117.53 -4.17
C GLU A 786 33.49 117.35 -2.74
N LYS A 787 33.38 116.09 -2.31
CA LYS A 787 32.71 115.63 -1.08
C LYS A 787 31.19 115.85 -1.04
N GLY A 788 30.58 116.44 -2.06
CA GLY A 788 29.13 116.58 -2.19
C GLY A 788 28.42 115.25 -2.53
N SER A 789 27.14 115.15 -2.17
CA SER A 789 26.26 114.04 -2.54
C SER A 789 24.87 114.54 -2.95
N THR A 790 24.19 113.82 -3.83
CA THR A 790 22.81 114.09 -4.28
C THR A 790 22.20 112.80 -4.83
N THR A 791 20.93 112.81 -5.26
CA THR A 791 20.24 111.62 -5.79
C THR A 791 19.77 111.85 -7.22
N LEU A 792 20.04 110.88 -8.11
CA LEU A 792 19.38 110.75 -9.40
C LEU A 792 18.25 109.74 -9.26
N THR A 793 17.07 110.04 -9.79
CA THR A 793 15.91 109.13 -9.75
C THR A 793 15.52 108.72 -11.16
N ALA A 794 14.99 107.51 -11.30
CA ALA A 794 14.53 106.97 -12.57
C ALA A 794 13.12 106.40 -12.40
N LYS A 795 12.22 106.73 -13.33
CA LYS A 795 10.85 106.22 -13.35
C LYS A 795 10.76 105.13 -14.41
N VAL A 796 10.38 103.93 -13.98
CA VAL A 796 10.17 102.76 -14.85
C VAL A 796 8.67 102.47 -14.91
N SER A 797 8.16 102.19 -16.10
CA SER A 797 6.81 101.64 -16.31
C SER A 797 6.84 100.47 -17.28
N GLY A 798 5.82 99.61 -17.22
CA GLY A 798 5.88 98.25 -17.76
C GLY A 798 6.30 97.24 -16.67
N ALA A 799 6.18 95.96 -16.96
CA ALA A 799 6.33 94.90 -15.96
C ALA A 799 7.78 94.67 -15.48
N SER A 800 7.89 94.49 -14.15
CA SER A 800 8.91 93.74 -13.39
C SER A 800 10.40 94.12 -13.38
N SER A 801 10.99 94.88 -14.32
CA SER A 801 12.41 95.27 -14.16
C SER A 801 12.62 96.40 -13.14
N LYS A 802 13.41 96.16 -12.09
CA LYS A 802 14.01 97.25 -11.28
C LYS A 802 15.07 97.99 -12.11
N ALA A 803 15.25 99.29 -11.84
CA ALA A 803 16.30 100.09 -12.49
C ALA A 803 17.69 99.75 -11.93
N THR A 804 18.68 99.56 -12.81
CA THR A 804 20.09 99.30 -12.45
C THR A 804 20.98 100.47 -12.86
N TRP A 805 21.93 100.85 -11.99
CA TRP A 805 22.78 102.04 -12.14
C TRP A 805 24.25 101.67 -12.31
N LYS A 806 24.99 102.42 -13.15
CA LYS A 806 26.44 102.28 -13.35
C LYS A 806 27.10 103.65 -13.49
N SER A 807 28.29 103.84 -12.91
CA SER A 807 29.17 104.98 -13.19
C SER A 807 30.28 104.57 -14.16
N SER A 808 30.67 105.45 -15.08
CA SER A 808 31.80 105.23 -15.99
C SER A 808 33.16 105.42 -15.32
N ASN A 809 33.23 106.10 -14.16
CA ASN A 809 34.46 106.25 -13.37
C ASN A 809 34.14 106.50 -11.89
N THR A 810 34.19 105.42 -11.09
CA THR A 810 33.91 105.43 -9.64
C THR A 810 34.96 106.15 -8.79
N LYS A 811 36.09 106.58 -9.37
CA LYS A 811 37.11 107.44 -8.73
C LYS A 811 36.73 108.94 -8.83
N ILE A 812 35.93 109.34 -9.82
CA ILE A 812 35.40 110.71 -9.97
C ILE A 812 34.07 110.85 -9.20
N ALA A 813 33.08 109.99 -9.51
CA ALA A 813 31.85 109.88 -8.72
C ALA A 813 31.30 108.45 -8.76
N SER A 814 30.80 107.96 -7.62
CA SER A 814 30.12 106.67 -7.49
C SER A 814 28.61 106.87 -7.32
N ILE A 815 27.81 105.86 -7.70
CA ILE A 815 26.36 105.85 -7.51
C ILE A 815 25.90 104.52 -6.91
N SER A 816 24.91 104.56 -6.02
CA SER A 816 24.29 103.36 -5.42
C SER A 816 23.24 102.73 -6.33
N SER A 817 22.80 101.51 -5.99
CA SER A 817 21.61 100.86 -6.55
C SER A 817 20.31 101.68 -6.36
N SER A 818 20.26 102.54 -5.34
CA SER A 818 19.18 103.50 -5.06
C SER A 818 19.33 104.86 -5.77
N GLY A 819 20.34 105.05 -6.61
CA GLY A 819 20.56 106.29 -7.37
C GLY A 819 21.25 107.43 -6.59
N LYS A 820 21.69 107.19 -5.34
CA LYS A 820 22.46 108.17 -4.56
C LYS A 820 23.88 108.29 -5.11
N LEU A 821 24.24 109.48 -5.59
CA LEU A 821 25.53 109.84 -6.14
C LEU A 821 26.41 110.52 -5.09
N THR A 822 27.71 110.19 -5.09
CA THR A 822 28.74 110.81 -4.23
C THR A 822 29.92 111.25 -5.09
N ALA A 823 30.26 112.54 -5.01
CA ALA A 823 31.35 113.16 -5.76
C ALA A 823 32.67 113.10 -4.97
N LYS A 824 33.69 112.46 -5.55
CA LYS A 824 34.96 112.15 -4.85
C LYS A 824 36.11 113.05 -5.26
N LYS A 825 36.33 113.23 -6.56
CA LYS A 825 37.46 113.99 -7.14
C LYS A 825 36.96 114.82 -8.31
N ALA A 826 37.51 116.02 -8.49
CA ALA A 826 37.24 116.90 -9.62
C ALA A 826 37.46 116.18 -10.97
N GLY A 827 36.57 116.42 -11.93
CA GLY A 827 36.53 115.72 -13.21
C GLY A 827 35.11 115.55 -13.77
N LYS A 828 34.98 114.82 -14.88
CA LYS A 828 33.72 114.59 -15.61
C LYS A 828 33.47 113.09 -15.74
N VAL A 829 32.25 112.64 -15.47
CA VAL A 829 31.88 111.22 -15.44
C VAL A 829 30.44 111.01 -15.91
N THR A 830 30.15 109.88 -16.55
CA THR A 830 28.80 109.53 -17.02
C THR A 830 28.19 108.47 -16.12
N ILE A 831 26.94 108.71 -15.71
CA ILE A 831 26.08 107.77 -15.01
C ILE A 831 25.08 107.19 -16.00
N THR A 832 24.88 105.87 -15.99
CA THR A 832 23.90 105.16 -16.83
C THR A 832 22.87 104.47 -15.94
N VAL A 833 21.60 104.53 -16.33
CA VAL A 833 20.50 103.73 -15.75
C VAL A 833 19.89 102.82 -16.82
N SER A 834 19.54 101.59 -16.46
CA SER A 834 18.94 100.59 -17.36
C SER A 834 17.72 99.90 -16.74
N ALA A 835 16.67 99.62 -17.53
CA ALA A 835 15.50 98.84 -17.13
C ALA A 835 14.70 98.36 -18.36
N ASN A 836 14.12 97.16 -18.34
CA ASN A 836 13.30 96.62 -19.45
C ASN A 836 14.00 96.67 -20.83
N GLY A 837 15.33 96.50 -20.88
CA GLY A 837 16.16 96.65 -22.09
C GLY A 837 16.49 98.09 -22.49
N LEU A 838 15.79 99.08 -21.94
CA LEU A 838 16.00 100.51 -22.18
C LEU A 838 17.17 101.06 -21.35
N LYS A 839 17.81 102.14 -21.84
CA LYS A 839 18.92 102.83 -21.16
C LYS A 839 18.76 104.37 -21.22
N LYS A 840 19.22 105.09 -20.19
CA LYS A 840 19.34 106.56 -20.15
C LYS A 840 20.62 106.98 -19.39
N THR A 841 21.12 108.20 -19.61
CA THR A 841 22.41 108.68 -19.07
C THR A 841 22.36 110.09 -18.48
N CYS A 842 23.24 110.36 -17.51
CA CYS A 842 23.48 111.67 -16.90
C CYS A 842 24.99 111.98 -16.88
N VAL A 843 25.40 113.16 -17.34
CA VAL A 843 26.79 113.62 -17.30
C VAL A 843 27.02 114.49 -16.06
N VAL A 844 28.03 114.15 -15.26
CA VAL A 844 28.30 114.76 -13.94
C VAL A 844 29.67 115.41 -13.93
N THR A 845 29.73 116.69 -13.57
CA THR A 845 30.98 117.49 -13.48
C THR A 845 31.26 117.89 -12.03
N VAL A 846 32.33 117.35 -11.45
CA VAL A 846 32.78 117.59 -10.07
C VAL A 846 33.79 118.76 -10.03
N LYS A 847 33.60 119.70 -9.11
CA LYS A 847 34.40 120.94 -8.93
C LYS A 847 35.15 120.97 -7.59
N LYS A 848 36.34 121.57 -7.56
CA LYS A 848 37.19 121.78 -6.36
C LYS A 848 36.75 123.03 -5.55
N HIS A 849 37.09 123.07 -4.26
CA HIS A 849 36.82 124.20 -3.34
C HIS A 849 38.03 125.17 -3.22
N THR A 850 37.76 126.43 -2.83
CA THR A 850 38.77 127.48 -2.62
C THR A 850 38.68 128.05 -1.19
N PRO A 851 39.72 127.95 -0.35
CA PRO A 851 39.69 128.41 1.05
C PRO A 851 39.91 129.93 1.21
N VAL A 852 39.65 130.44 2.42
CA VAL A 852 40.03 131.79 2.87
C VAL A 852 41.45 131.78 3.42
N SER A 853 42.31 132.70 2.99
CA SER A 853 43.68 132.84 3.48
C SER A 853 43.81 133.85 4.62
N SER A 854 43.17 135.03 4.51
CA SER A 854 43.30 136.13 5.49
C SER A 854 42.01 136.94 5.68
N ILE A 855 41.98 137.73 6.77
CA ILE A 855 40.88 138.62 7.15
C ILE A 855 41.43 139.96 7.69
N LYS A 856 40.90 141.09 7.22
CA LYS A 856 41.31 142.47 7.57
C LYS A 856 40.12 143.30 8.07
N LEU A 857 40.32 144.28 8.96
CA LEU A 857 39.32 145.30 9.31
C LEU A 857 39.57 146.63 8.59
N ASN A 858 38.55 147.49 8.53
CA ASN A 858 38.69 148.90 8.10
C ASN A 858 39.40 149.78 9.14
N THR A 859 39.32 149.47 10.44
CA THR A 859 40.17 150.07 11.47
C THR A 859 40.44 149.07 12.61
N THR A 860 41.58 149.24 13.28
CA THR A 860 42.01 148.47 14.46
C THR A 860 41.94 149.26 15.77
N ILE A 861 41.66 150.56 15.73
CA ILE A 861 41.39 151.41 16.92
C ILE A 861 40.19 152.33 16.63
N LEU A 862 39.36 152.56 17.65
CA LEU A 862 38.16 153.38 17.59
C LEU A 862 37.95 154.11 18.92
N THR A 863 37.52 155.36 18.88
CA THR A 863 37.25 156.22 20.04
C THR A 863 35.87 156.86 19.86
N LEU A 864 34.99 156.78 20.86
CA LEU A 864 33.57 157.14 20.76
C LEU A 864 33.15 158.08 21.90
N ASN A 865 33.24 159.40 21.66
CA ASN A 865 33.00 160.44 22.68
C ASN A 865 31.83 161.38 22.32
N LYS A 866 31.51 161.52 21.02
CA LYS A 866 30.35 162.28 20.51
C LYS A 866 29.53 161.50 19.45
N ILE A 867 29.78 160.19 19.29
CA ILE A 867 29.18 159.36 18.24
C ILE A 867 28.62 158.06 18.85
N ARG A 868 27.31 157.81 18.70
CA ARG A 868 26.64 156.66 19.36
C ARG A 868 26.95 155.28 18.74
N SER A 869 27.46 155.20 17.51
CA SER A 869 27.81 153.92 16.85
C SER A 869 28.80 154.07 15.69
N PHE A 870 29.50 152.99 15.32
CA PHE A 870 30.43 152.91 14.19
C PHE A 870 30.28 151.58 13.44
N GLN A 871 30.64 151.51 12.14
CA GLN A 871 30.56 150.29 11.34
C GLN A 871 31.96 149.72 11.06
N LEU A 872 32.32 148.63 11.74
CA LEU A 872 33.48 147.84 11.33
C LEU A 872 33.13 146.98 10.10
N ARG A 873 34.03 146.91 9.13
CA ARG A 873 33.90 146.08 7.92
C ARG A 873 35.06 145.10 7.90
N ALA A 874 34.75 143.82 7.66
CA ALA A 874 35.74 142.76 7.53
C ALA A 874 35.90 142.36 6.06
N TYR A 875 37.15 142.33 5.59
CA TYR A 875 37.52 141.99 4.22
C TYR A 875 38.21 140.62 4.23
N ILE A 876 37.72 139.69 3.40
CA ILE A 876 38.26 138.33 3.24
C ILE A 876 39.08 138.24 1.96
N SER A 877 40.25 137.60 2.04
CA SER A 877 41.07 137.23 0.89
C SER A 877 41.19 135.70 0.77
N PRO A 878 41.27 135.11 -0.44
CA PRO A 878 41.00 135.74 -1.73
C PRO A 878 39.50 136.04 -1.90
N SER A 879 39.16 137.06 -2.69
CA SER A 879 37.77 137.49 -2.91
C SER A 879 36.87 136.42 -3.55
N LYS A 880 37.46 135.41 -4.22
CA LYS A 880 36.78 134.24 -4.82
C LYS A 880 36.74 133.00 -3.91
N ALA A 881 37.08 133.10 -2.62
CA ALA A 881 36.95 132.00 -1.67
C ALA A 881 35.50 131.47 -1.58
N THR A 882 35.33 130.15 -1.44
CA THR A 882 34.03 129.45 -1.47
C THR A 882 33.17 129.74 -0.25
N TYR A 883 33.78 130.05 0.90
CA TYR A 883 33.08 130.31 2.16
C TYR A 883 33.51 131.68 2.71
N LYS A 884 32.66 132.70 2.54
CA LYS A 884 32.98 134.11 2.85
C LYS A 884 32.32 134.64 4.13
N THR A 885 31.81 133.77 5.00
CA THR A 885 31.11 134.18 6.22
C THR A 885 32.08 134.66 7.30
N VAL A 886 31.66 135.72 8.02
CA VAL A 886 32.41 136.32 9.13
C VAL A 886 31.53 136.35 10.38
N LYS A 887 32.05 135.84 11.50
CA LYS A 887 31.44 135.89 12.84
C LYS A 887 32.04 137.04 13.64
N TRP A 888 31.21 137.85 14.29
CA TRP A 888 31.63 139.00 15.10
C TRP A 888 31.43 138.73 16.61
N SER A 889 32.19 139.43 17.45
CA SER A 889 32.14 139.32 18.91
C SER A 889 32.70 140.56 19.61
N SER A 890 32.23 140.87 20.82
CA SER A 890 32.84 141.84 21.74
C SER A 890 33.45 141.10 22.93
N SER A 891 34.54 141.63 23.49
CA SER A 891 35.14 141.16 24.74
C SER A 891 34.56 141.83 25.99
N ASN A 892 33.90 142.99 25.86
CA ASN A 892 33.13 143.60 26.94
C ASN A 892 31.91 144.33 26.37
N THR A 893 30.76 143.66 26.41
CA THR A 893 29.48 144.16 25.92
C THR A 893 28.89 145.28 26.76
N LYS A 894 29.29 145.44 28.04
CA LYS A 894 28.86 146.55 28.90
C LYS A 894 29.50 147.88 28.48
N VAL A 895 30.68 147.82 27.85
CA VAL A 895 31.38 149.00 27.28
C VAL A 895 31.00 149.21 25.82
N ALA A 896 31.08 148.17 24.98
CA ALA A 896 30.68 148.25 23.57
C ALA A 896 30.13 146.92 23.01
N THR A 897 28.96 146.96 22.36
CA THR A 897 28.35 145.80 21.69
C THR A 897 28.64 145.82 20.19
N VAL A 898 28.67 144.64 19.54
CA VAL A 898 28.75 144.52 18.07
C VAL A 898 27.65 143.61 17.53
N THR A 899 27.08 143.96 16.37
CA THR A 899 26.09 143.13 15.67
C THR A 899 26.74 142.06 14.79
N SER A 900 25.96 141.07 14.33
CA SER A 900 26.39 140.08 13.34
C SER A 900 26.85 140.67 12.00
N LYS A 901 26.54 141.94 11.71
CA LYS A 901 27.00 142.70 10.55
C LYS A 901 28.19 143.62 10.85
N GLY A 902 28.79 143.57 12.05
CA GLY A 902 29.96 144.37 12.42
C GLY A 902 29.68 145.81 12.90
N LYS A 903 28.42 146.19 13.12
CA LYS A 903 28.09 147.53 13.65
C LYS A 903 28.30 147.56 15.16
N VAL A 904 29.16 148.46 15.62
CA VAL A 904 29.58 148.65 17.01
C VAL A 904 28.78 149.81 17.63
N TYR A 905 28.33 149.65 18.88
CA TYR A 905 27.65 150.68 19.65
C TYR A 905 28.38 150.92 20.98
N ALA A 906 28.57 152.19 21.35
CA ALA A 906 29.01 152.57 22.68
C ALA A 906 27.90 152.28 23.72
N LYS A 907 28.27 151.95 24.96
CA LYS A 907 27.33 151.67 26.05
C LYS A 907 27.70 152.32 27.38
N LYS A 908 28.96 152.24 27.82
CA LYS A 908 29.49 152.91 29.01
C LYS A 908 30.97 153.23 28.78
N ALA A 909 31.47 154.29 29.40
CA ALA A 909 32.89 154.64 29.44
C ALA A 909 33.78 153.44 29.82
N GLY A 910 34.93 153.31 29.17
CA GLY A 910 35.86 152.20 29.31
C GLY A 910 36.46 151.71 27.99
N THR A 911 37.13 150.56 28.01
CA THR A 911 37.75 149.95 26.81
C THR A 911 37.22 148.54 26.55
N ALA A 912 36.96 148.21 25.28
CA ALA A 912 36.56 146.88 24.83
C ALA A 912 37.20 146.54 23.47
N TYR A 913 37.48 145.27 23.21
CA TYR A 913 37.92 144.81 21.88
C TYR A 913 36.81 144.10 21.12
N ILE A 914 36.56 144.52 19.89
CA ILE A 914 35.66 143.88 18.92
C ILE A 914 36.48 142.98 18.00
N SER A 915 36.03 141.74 17.76
CA SER A 915 36.73 140.78 16.89
C SER A 915 35.86 140.28 15.74
N ALA A 916 36.46 140.09 14.57
CA ALA A 916 35.91 139.39 13.41
C ALA A 916 36.67 138.10 13.13
N THR A 917 35.97 137.02 12.80
CA THR A 917 36.54 135.68 12.54
C THR A 917 35.96 135.07 11.27
N SER A 918 36.78 134.52 10.37
CA SER A 918 36.33 133.83 9.15
C SER A 918 35.71 132.45 9.41
N SER A 919 35.03 131.89 8.40
CA SER A 919 34.48 130.52 8.42
C SER A 919 35.51 129.40 8.70
N ASN A 920 36.80 129.67 8.53
CA ASN A 920 37.92 128.76 8.83
C ASN A 920 38.83 129.29 9.95
N GLY A 921 38.32 130.15 10.84
CA GLY A 921 38.94 130.48 12.13
C GLY A 921 40.00 131.59 12.13
N LYS A 922 40.38 132.18 10.98
CA LYS A 922 41.28 133.35 10.96
C LYS A 922 40.59 134.54 11.65
N LYS A 923 41.27 135.25 12.55
CA LYS A 923 40.68 136.26 13.44
C LYS A 923 41.46 137.57 13.46
N VAL A 924 40.75 138.70 13.53
CA VAL A 924 41.29 140.08 13.62
C VAL A 924 40.48 140.89 14.64
N ARG A 925 41.08 141.92 15.27
CA ARG A 925 40.44 142.72 16.34
C ARG A 925 40.58 144.23 16.14
N CYS A 926 39.66 145.00 16.74
CA CYS A 926 39.69 146.45 16.88
C CYS A 926 39.53 146.83 18.36
N LYS A 927 40.35 147.76 18.87
CA LYS A 927 40.28 148.31 20.24
C LYS A 927 39.36 149.53 20.25
N VAL A 928 38.24 149.43 20.96
CA VAL A 928 37.25 150.50 21.11
C VAL A 928 37.41 151.13 22.49
N ARG A 929 37.59 152.45 22.54
CA ARG A 929 37.48 153.26 23.74
C ARG A 929 36.17 154.06 23.69
N VAL A 930 35.46 154.07 24.80
CA VAL A 930 34.30 154.94 25.07
C VAL A 930 34.69 155.82 26.24
N TYR A 931 34.36 157.10 26.16
CA TYR A 931 34.53 158.09 27.22
C TYR A 931 33.16 158.69 27.52
#